data_AF-A0A850GLF7-F1
#
_entry.id   AF-A0A850GLF7-F1
#
_cell.length_a   1.000
_cell.length_b   1.000
_cell.length_c   1.000
_cell.angle_alpha   90.00
_cell.angle_beta   90.00
_cell.angle_gamma   90.00
#
_symmetry.space_group_name_H-M   'P 1'
#
loop_
_entity.id
_entity.type
_entity.pdbx_description
1 polymer ?
#
loop_
_entity_poly.entity_id
_entity_poly.type
_entity_poly.pdbx_seq_one_letter_code
_entity_poly.pdbx_strand_id
1 'polypeptide(L)'
;MSPTDVAEVKLRYAAASEPVTDDDSFRLHLPTDAHRGAGLVAKLARPGVARDALLTVADVLASDLRFKARDRADYLAYLIAQGKRVSNEVWDAQKKYLAETYGGASGGDEEAGASESPLDPVVSVDAQGMAVEVFSADESAYARLVLRAGEGYAADSVQPGTSYLALDDALIRGIGRLRSYRQSTLELGPGPAESEAGEGVRERDIRVPLRWLRAFGQVQAASTLPAREFELAPIDLYNVLLTLRMRRAKTSPRALRYELVPGEAPRMVLEPWDLVVEGTGPAYEGASPVVVRTWGRRRLAVLARLLPHCKSVRVRLVGAGLPAYYILDLGDAELTLALSGWTDSGWAGIATFDLLVAGEVDELLAHKVHEALVASEGGATLEALAGSLERKVDEIRQVILHHMQRGTVVHDLANDRYIARSLLAEPPSAEDMRFRDAREEQAHRLLEITDAVQLTKVHDLGGEGTRIEGEVVDPQAHRTYRASFTIDREGRTVDATCTSPQFRRSGLREGPTVPMIALRLLFARRQAELERARETEAGRKLIRAETRVLVRRQGSRRAASEGASGGGSLGRAANTGSITYRLSLDDREVVVRWGSHPDQMRMHRLRFATADDAREEYFGRLEALGDKGFIDASAAEMV
;
A
#
# COMPACT_ATOMS: atom_id res chain seq x y z
N MET A 1 -4.21 -9.68 21.37
CA MET A 1 -2.85 -9.11 21.13
C MET A 1 -2.69 -7.69 21.66
N SER A 2 -1.93 -7.48 22.73
CA SER A 2 -1.66 -6.13 23.24
C SER A 2 -0.76 -5.37 22.24
N PRO A 3 -0.74 -4.02 22.20
CA PRO A 3 0.26 -3.22 21.46
C PRO A 3 1.75 -3.51 21.82
N THR A 4 2.03 -4.60 22.52
CA THR A 4 3.33 -5.08 22.99
C THR A 4 3.83 -6.35 22.31
N ASP A 5 3.07 -6.93 21.37
CA ASP A 5 3.50 -8.15 20.69
C ASP A 5 4.50 -7.80 19.58
N VAL A 6 5.75 -8.21 19.81
CA VAL A 6 6.90 -7.91 18.98
C VAL A 6 7.67 -9.18 18.65
N ALA A 7 8.39 -9.19 17.54
CA ALA A 7 9.45 -10.14 17.26
C ALA A 7 10.79 -9.55 17.70
N GLU A 8 11.54 -10.26 18.54
CA GLU A 8 12.90 -9.87 18.91
C GLU A 8 13.88 -10.30 17.82
N VAL A 9 14.68 -9.35 17.33
CA VAL A 9 15.68 -9.60 16.29
C VAL A 9 17.02 -9.11 16.76
N LYS A 10 17.99 -10.02 16.81
CA LYS A 10 19.39 -9.72 17.09
C LYS A 10 20.11 -9.50 15.77
N LEU A 11 20.80 -8.37 15.66
CA LEU A 11 21.51 -7.97 14.45
C LEU A 11 22.98 -7.77 14.77
N ARG A 12 23.85 -8.26 13.90
CA ARG A 12 25.29 -8.01 13.98
C ARG A 12 25.82 -7.65 12.60
N TYR A 13 26.24 -6.39 12.46
CA TYR A 13 26.80 -5.88 11.21
C TYR A 13 28.26 -5.46 11.40
N ALA A 14 29.09 -5.72 10.39
CA ALA A 14 30.34 -5.00 10.23
C ALA A 14 30.06 -3.52 9.91
N ALA A 15 31.00 -2.64 10.28
CA ALA A 15 30.94 -1.24 9.89
C ALA A 15 30.88 -1.13 8.36
N ALA A 16 29.99 -0.26 7.88
CA ALA A 16 29.99 0.13 6.47
C ALA A 16 31.37 0.72 6.13
N SER A 17 32.02 0.11 5.14
CA SER A 17 33.32 0.55 4.66
C SER A 17 33.18 1.59 3.53
N GLU A 18 34.13 2.51 3.46
CA GLU A 18 34.27 3.37 2.29
C GLU A 18 34.57 2.51 1.05
N PRO A 19 34.01 2.83 -0.14
CA PRO A 19 34.29 2.07 -1.34
C PRO A 19 35.79 2.06 -1.65
N VAL A 20 36.32 0.89 -2.00
CA VAL A 20 37.69 0.75 -2.48
C VAL A 20 37.69 1.11 -3.96
N THR A 21 38.37 2.20 -4.32
CA THR A 21 38.40 2.69 -5.69
C THR A 21 39.83 2.78 -6.20
N ASP A 22 40.05 2.26 -7.40
CA ASP A 22 41.21 2.61 -8.23
C ASP A 22 40.74 3.38 -9.49
N ASP A 23 41.62 3.58 -10.47
CA ASP A 23 41.30 4.33 -11.68
C ASP A 23 40.18 3.66 -12.50
N ASP A 24 40.17 2.32 -12.58
CA ASP A 24 39.31 1.51 -13.45
C ASP A 24 38.26 0.67 -12.70
N SER A 25 38.45 0.47 -11.39
CA SER A 25 37.69 -0.44 -10.55
C SER A 25 37.05 0.28 -9.36
N PHE A 26 35.90 -0.23 -8.96
CA PHE A 26 35.13 0.22 -7.82
C PHE A 26 34.63 -0.99 -7.05
N ARG A 27 34.94 -1.07 -5.77
CA ARG A 27 34.44 -2.12 -4.89
C ARG A 27 33.65 -1.53 -3.74
N LEU A 28 32.45 -2.07 -3.54
CA LEU A 28 31.56 -1.66 -2.46
C LEU A 28 31.09 -2.88 -1.70
N HIS A 29 31.34 -2.87 -0.39
CA HIS A 29 30.82 -3.85 0.53
C HIS A 29 29.39 -3.48 0.95
N LEU A 30 28.49 -4.45 0.90
CA LEU A 30 27.11 -4.39 1.37
C LEU A 30 27.03 -5.26 2.63
N PRO A 31 27.10 -4.67 3.85
CA PRO A 31 27.17 -5.44 5.08
C PRO A 31 25.86 -6.19 5.35
N THR A 32 25.93 -7.50 5.48
CA THR A 32 24.79 -8.33 5.90
C THR A 32 24.87 -8.71 7.37
N ASP A 33 23.75 -9.12 7.94
CA ASP A 33 23.70 -9.62 9.31
C ASP A 33 24.50 -10.93 9.45
N ALA A 34 25.38 -10.99 10.44
CA ALA A 34 26.24 -12.14 10.68
C ALA A 34 25.50 -13.36 11.26
N HIS A 35 24.29 -13.17 11.82
CA HIS A 35 23.47 -14.29 12.30
C HIS A 35 22.75 -15.04 11.17
N ARG A 36 22.68 -14.47 9.97
CA ARG A 36 21.94 -15.03 8.82
C ARG A 36 22.82 -15.14 7.58
N GLY A 37 22.86 -16.31 6.96
CA GLY A 37 23.68 -16.57 5.77
C GLY A 37 23.05 -16.03 4.49
N ALA A 38 23.73 -15.10 3.83
CA ALA A 38 23.58 -14.74 2.42
C ALA A 38 24.86 -14.01 1.97
N GLY A 39 25.38 -14.34 0.78
CA GLY A 39 26.62 -13.74 0.30
C GLY A 39 26.73 -13.73 -1.22
N LEU A 40 27.38 -12.72 -1.75
CA LEU A 40 27.56 -12.53 -3.19
C LEU A 40 28.77 -11.64 -3.45
N VAL A 41 29.72 -12.09 -4.26
CA VAL A 41 30.73 -11.22 -4.88
C VAL A 41 30.44 -11.16 -6.36
N ALA A 42 30.09 -9.99 -6.87
CA ALA A 42 29.58 -9.88 -8.23
C ALA A 42 29.98 -8.58 -8.93
N LYS A 43 30.43 -8.72 -10.18
CA LYS A 43 30.71 -7.60 -11.09
C LYS A 43 29.43 -7.16 -11.78
N LEU A 44 29.08 -5.89 -11.64
CA LEU A 44 27.88 -5.31 -12.22
C LEU A 44 28.02 -5.12 -13.73
N ALA A 45 27.00 -5.51 -14.48
CA ALA A 45 26.92 -5.27 -15.93
C ALA A 45 26.65 -3.79 -16.23
N ARG A 46 25.70 -3.18 -15.51
CA ARG A 46 25.35 -1.75 -15.63
C ARG A 46 25.37 -1.06 -14.26
N PRO A 47 26.55 -0.58 -13.79
CA PRO A 47 26.69 0.04 -12.47
C PRO A 47 25.74 1.23 -12.22
N GLY A 48 25.45 2.02 -13.26
CA GLY A 48 24.51 3.15 -13.16
C GLY A 48 23.06 2.73 -12.86
N VAL A 49 22.61 1.59 -13.41
CA VAL A 49 21.26 1.05 -13.16
C VAL A 49 21.16 0.50 -11.75
N ALA A 50 22.14 -0.32 -11.34
CA ALA A 50 22.22 -0.85 -9.99
C ALA A 50 22.26 0.27 -8.93
N ARG A 51 23.03 1.33 -9.18
CA ARG A 51 23.05 2.53 -8.32
C ARG A 51 21.66 3.14 -8.17
N ASP A 52 21.03 3.50 -9.29
CA ASP A 52 19.77 4.24 -9.25
C ASP A 52 18.66 3.36 -8.65
N ALA A 53 18.68 2.05 -8.87
CA ALA A 53 17.77 1.10 -8.27
C ALA A 53 17.95 0.93 -6.76
N LEU A 54 19.19 0.74 -6.28
CA LEU A 54 19.49 0.65 -4.85
C LEU A 54 19.14 1.96 -4.12
N LEU A 55 19.39 3.12 -4.75
CA LEU A 55 18.98 4.42 -4.19
C LEU A 55 17.45 4.58 -4.18
N THR A 56 16.71 4.05 -5.16
CA THR A 56 15.24 4.04 -5.10
C THR A 56 14.74 3.17 -3.94
N VAL A 57 15.35 2.02 -3.69
CA VAL A 57 15.03 1.17 -2.52
C VAL A 57 15.27 1.93 -1.21
N ALA A 58 16.40 2.65 -1.10
CA ALA A 58 16.68 3.52 0.04
C ALA A 58 15.63 4.65 0.21
N ASP A 59 15.24 5.30 -0.89
CA ASP A 59 14.21 6.35 -0.89
C ASP A 59 12.83 5.80 -0.43
N VAL A 60 12.50 4.55 -0.79
CA VAL A 60 11.26 3.88 -0.32
C VAL A 60 11.34 3.57 1.16
N LEU A 61 12.44 3.01 1.66
CA LEU A 61 12.64 2.73 3.08
C LEU A 61 12.53 4.01 3.92
N ALA A 62 13.15 5.10 3.46
CA ALA A 62 13.12 6.40 4.12
C ALA A 62 11.76 7.12 3.99
N SER A 63 10.86 6.64 3.13
CA SER A 63 9.57 7.27 2.89
C SER A 63 8.62 7.04 4.08
N ASP A 64 8.67 7.94 5.06
CA ASP A 64 7.80 7.95 6.24
C ASP A 64 6.87 9.18 6.23
N LEU A 65 5.57 8.93 6.05
CA LEU A 65 4.48 9.92 6.08
C LEU A 65 3.83 10.05 7.46
N ARG A 66 4.31 9.34 8.50
CA ARG A 66 3.88 9.63 9.88
C ARG A 66 4.18 11.09 10.20
N PHE A 67 3.37 11.66 11.07
CA PHE A 67 3.54 13.05 11.48
C PHE A 67 4.89 13.22 12.17
N LYS A 68 5.87 13.77 11.44
CA LYS A 68 7.09 14.30 12.03
C LYS A 68 6.77 15.70 12.54
N ALA A 69 6.82 15.90 13.85
CA ALA A 69 6.70 17.24 14.41
C ALA A 69 7.69 18.14 13.68
N ARG A 70 7.20 19.24 13.10
CA ARG A 70 8.10 20.17 12.40
C ARG A 70 9.19 20.57 13.36
N ASP A 71 10.43 20.46 12.89
CA ASP A 71 11.59 21.00 13.57
C ASP A 71 11.31 22.45 13.95
N ARG A 72 11.13 22.66 15.26
CA ARG A 72 11.00 23.98 15.86
C ARG A 72 12.32 24.35 16.53
N ALA A 73 13.39 23.56 16.45
CA ALA A 73 14.65 23.84 17.11
C ALA A 73 15.22 25.19 16.66
N ASP A 74 15.19 25.51 15.37
CA ASP A 74 15.60 26.82 14.86
C ASP A 74 14.68 27.96 15.35
N TYR A 75 13.37 27.71 15.41
CA TYR A 75 12.38 28.68 15.91
C TYR A 75 12.47 28.89 17.43
N LEU A 76 12.79 27.84 18.18
CA LEU A 76 13.00 27.83 19.62
C LEU A 76 14.34 28.46 19.98
N ALA A 77 15.40 28.17 19.22
CA ALA A 77 16.70 28.84 19.32
C ALA A 77 16.56 30.35 19.04
N TYR A 78 15.77 30.72 18.04
CA TYR A 78 15.39 32.12 17.79
C TYR A 78 14.63 32.77 18.96
N LEU A 79 13.66 32.07 19.57
CA LEU A 79 12.90 32.57 20.73
C LEU A 79 13.77 32.72 22.00
N ILE A 80 14.71 31.79 22.21
CA ILE A 80 15.71 31.85 23.29
C ILE A 80 16.65 33.03 23.08
N ALA A 81 17.14 33.24 21.85
CA ALA A 81 17.99 34.38 21.48
C ALA A 81 17.27 35.73 21.65
N GLN A 82 15.93 35.76 21.57
CA GLN A 82 15.09 36.93 21.81
C GLN A 82 14.77 37.17 23.31
N GLY A 83 15.34 36.40 24.24
CA GLY A 83 15.24 36.64 25.68
C GLY A 83 13.87 36.36 26.31
N LYS A 84 12.95 35.68 25.59
CA LYS A 84 11.65 35.29 26.14
C LYS A 84 11.84 34.07 27.06
N ARG A 85 11.41 34.19 28.32
CA ARG A 85 11.44 33.09 29.30
C ARG A 85 10.66 31.89 28.76
N VAL A 86 11.39 30.84 28.42
CA VAL A 86 10.87 29.55 27.96
C VAL A 86 10.27 28.82 29.17
N SER A 87 9.00 28.39 29.08
CA SER A 87 8.30 27.67 30.16
C SER A 87 8.80 26.22 30.29
N ASN A 88 8.57 25.59 31.44
CA ASN A 88 8.92 24.17 31.67
C ASN A 88 8.31 23.24 30.60
N GLU A 89 7.11 23.53 30.11
CA GLU A 89 6.46 22.77 29.03
C GLU A 89 7.24 22.77 27.72
N VAL A 90 7.96 23.86 27.43
CA VAL A 90 8.82 23.95 26.24
C VAL A 90 10.12 23.19 26.46
N TRP A 91 10.61 23.14 27.69
CA TRP A 91 11.76 22.30 28.03
C TRP A 91 11.44 20.81 27.92
N ASP A 92 10.26 20.39 28.37
CA ASP A 92 9.77 19.02 28.23
C ASP A 92 9.49 18.67 26.76
N ALA A 93 8.97 19.60 25.97
CA ALA A 93 8.80 19.43 24.52
C ALA A 93 10.15 19.30 23.80
N GLN A 94 11.19 20.03 24.24
CA GLN A 94 12.53 19.93 23.68
C GLN A 94 13.23 18.63 24.14
N LYS A 95 13.06 18.18 25.38
CA LYS A 95 13.52 16.84 25.82
C LYS A 95 12.85 15.72 25.02
N LYS A 96 11.53 15.81 24.82
CA LYS A 96 10.79 14.84 24.03
C LYS A 96 11.21 14.85 22.56
N TYR A 97 11.46 16.03 21.99
CA TYR A 97 12.03 16.17 20.65
C TYR A 97 13.45 15.60 20.54
N LEU A 98 14.33 15.87 21.52
CA LEU A 98 15.69 15.33 21.53
C LEU A 98 15.67 13.79 21.71
N ALA A 99 14.77 13.26 22.52
CA ALA A 99 14.53 11.83 22.62
C ALA A 99 13.96 11.22 21.33
N GLU A 100 13.05 11.90 20.63
CA GLU A 100 12.48 11.44 19.36
C GLU A 100 13.46 11.60 18.17
N THR A 101 14.35 12.59 18.22
CA THR A 101 15.26 12.96 17.10
C THR A 101 16.63 12.30 17.25
N TYR A 102 17.14 12.18 18.47
CA TYR A 102 18.47 11.64 18.80
C TYR A 102 18.43 10.41 19.69
N GLY A 103 17.28 10.03 20.27
CA GLY A 103 17.15 8.77 21.01
C GLY A 103 17.26 7.52 20.12
N GLY A 104 17.31 7.69 18.79
CA GLY A 104 17.72 6.64 17.84
C GLY A 104 19.14 6.79 17.29
N ALA A 105 19.84 7.89 17.57
CA ALA A 105 21.18 8.15 17.04
C ALA A 105 21.99 9.03 18.01
N SER A 106 22.76 8.35 18.86
CA SER A 106 23.88 8.85 19.68
C SER A 106 23.58 9.94 20.71
N GLY A 107 23.51 9.54 21.99
CA GLY A 107 23.68 10.45 23.12
C GLY A 107 23.19 9.95 24.48
N GLY A 108 23.88 8.96 25.07
CA GLY A 108 24.19 9.00 26.50
C GLY A 108 23.20 8.47 27.54
N ASP A 109 22.34 7.50 27.23
CA ASP A 109 21.70 6.66 28.26
C ASP A 109 21.94 5.18 27.92
N GLU A 110 23.00 4.61 28.50
CA GLU A 110 23.30 3.18 28.55
C GLU A 110 22.31 2.45 29.47
N GLU A 111 21.05 2.35 29.08
CA GLU A 111 20.26 1.18 29.40
C GLU A 111 19.95 0.48 28.08
N ALA A 112 20.58 -0.69 27.89
CA ALA A 112 20.42 -1.60 26.75
C ALA A 112 18.99 -2.14 26.64
N GLY A 113 18.01 -1.27 26.39
CA GLY A 113 16.64 -1.60 26.09
C GLY A 113 16.45 -1.69 24.58
N ALA A 114 16.07 -2.85 24.09
CA ALA A 114 15.81 -3.06 22.65
C ALA A 114 14.79 -2.04 22.12
N SER A 115 15.19 -1.28 21.09
CA SER A 115 14.35 -0.22 20.50
C SER A 115 13.29 -0.80 19.56
N GLU A 116 12.05 -0.31 19.64
CA GLU A 116 10.99 -0.69 18.70
C GLU A 116 11.23 -0.04 17.33
N SER A 117 11.42 -0.85 16.29
CA SER A 117 11.79 -0.39 14.95
C SER A 117 11.22 -1.33 13.88
N PRO A 118 10.94 -0.84 12.66
CA PRO A 118 10.79 -1.69 11.49
C PRO A 118 11.99 -2.64 11.31
N LEU A 119 11.77 -3.74 10.58
CA LEU A 119 12.84 -4.64 10.17
C LEU A 119 13.77 -3.93 9.18
N ASP A 120 15.07 -4.21 9.28
CA ASP A 120 16.05 -3.78 8.28
C ASP A 120 15.72 -4.38 6.90
N PRO A 121 16.24 -3.78 5.81
CA PRO A 121 16.09 -4.33 4.46
C PRO A 121 16.47 -5.81 4.40
N VAL A 122 15.63 -6.61 3.75
CA VAL A 122 15.86 -8.04 3.58
C VAL A 122 16.56 -8.26 2.25
N VAL A 123 17.67 -9.00 2.26
CA VAL A 123 18.40 -9.38 1.07
C VAL A 123 18.34 -10.88 0.89
N SER A 124 17.95 -11.33 -0.29
CA SER A 124 17.92 -12.74 -0.69
C SER A 124 18.84 -12.95 -1.88
N VAL A 125 19.64 -14.00 -1.85
CA VAL A 125 20.49 -14.43 -2.96
C VAL A 125 20.14 -15.86 -3.31
N ASP A 126 19.88 -16.12 -4.59
CA ASP A 126 19.67 -17.45 -5.14
C ASP A 126 20.30 -17.57 -6.53
N ALA A 127 20.01 -18.67 -7.24
CA ALA A 127 20.53 -18.91 -8.59
C ALA A 127 19.97 -17.93 -9.64
N GLN A 128 18.81 -17.31 -9.39
CA GLN A 128 18.17 -16.37 -10.31
C GLN A 128 18.64 -14.93 -10.13
N GLY A 129 19.07 -14.56 -8.92
CA GLY A 129 19.55 -13.21 -8.69
C GLY A 129 19.76 -12.83 -7.23
N MET A 130 20.03 -11.54 -7.05
CA MET A 130 20.01 -10.87 -5.75
C MET A 130 18.77 -10.01 -5.67
N ALA A 131 17.95 -10.24 -4.65
CA ALA A 131 16.77 -9.45 -4.34
C ALA A 131 16.97 -8.62 -3.07
N VAL A 132 16.52 -7.36 -3.07
CA VAL A 132 16.46 -6.49 -1.89
C VAL A 132 15.03 -6.03 -1.68
N GLU A 133 14.47 -6.30 -0.50
CA GLU A 133 13.12 -5.94 -0.11
C GLU A 133 13.13 -4.93 1.04
N VAL A 134 12.27 -3.91 0.93
CA VAL A 134 12.06 -2.90 1.97
C VAL A 134 10.58 -2.64 2.17
N PHE A 135 10.22 -2.26 3.39
CA PHE A 135 8.89 -1.79 3.72
C PHE A 135 8.99 -0.53 4.58
N SER A 136 8.16 0.47 4.30
CA SER A 136 8.23 1.74 4.99
C SER A 136 7.78 1.63 6.44
N ALA A 137 8.34 2.49 7.30
CA ALA A 137 8.02 2.52 8.72
C ALA A 137 6.55 2.85 9.03
N ASP A 138 5.83 3.42 8.07
CA ASP A 138 4.43 3.78 8.16
C ASP A 138 3.46 2.81 7.46
N GLU A 139 3.96 1.62 7.15
CA GLU A 139 3.17 0.47 6.69
C GLU A 139 2.45 0.70 5.35
N SER A 140 3.02 1.51 4.45
CA SER A 140 2.32 1.94 3.23
C SER A 140 3.09 1.90 1.91
N ALA A 141 4.39 1.62 1.93
CA ALA A 141 5.18 1.46 0.72
C ALA A 141 6.11 0.25 0.86
N TYR A 142 5.97 -0.71 -0.05
CA TYR A 142 6.85 -1.86 -0.19
C TYR A 142 7.62 -1.74 -1.51
N ALA A 143 8.89 -2.10 -1.52
CA ALA A 143 9.64 -2.28 -2.74
C ALA A 143 10.47 -3.56 -2.73
N ARG A 144 10.56 -4.20 -3.89
CA ARG A 144 11.46 -5.30 -4.18
C ARG A 144 12.26 -4.99 -5.43
N LEU A 145 13.58 -4.90 -5.26
CA LEU A 145 14.55 -4.83 -6.35
C LEU A 145 15.08 -6.23 -6.61
N VAL A 146 15.20 -6.63 -7.87
CA VAL A 146 15.92 -7.84 -8.29
C VAL A 146 17.01 -7.44 -9.30
N LEU A 147 18.25 -7.82 -9.01
CA LEU A 147 19.32 -7.85 -10.01
C LEU A 147 19.43 -9.28 -10.54
N ARG A 148 19.23 -9.48 -11.85
CA ARG A 148 19.19 -10.81 -12.46
C ARG A 148 20.60 -11.38 -12.57
N ALA A 149 20.81 -12.62 -12.12
CA ALA A 149 22.10 -13.30 -12.28
C ALA A 149 22.40 -13.51 -13.78
N GLY A 150 23.65 -13.27 -14.19
CA GLY A 150 24.09 -13.41 -15.58
C GLY A 150 23.74 -12.24 -16.50
N GLU A 151 22.69 -11.48 -16.20
CA GLU A 151 22.31 -10.27 -16.94
C GLU A 151 22.73 -9.00 -16.21
N GLY A 152 22.31 -8.83 -14.96
CA GLY A 152 22.59 -7.66 -14.12
C GLY A 152 23.97 -7.70 -13.49
N TYR A 153 24.49 -8.90 -13.27
CA TYR A 153 25.83 -9.11 -12.74
C TYR A 153 26.44 -10.47 -13.16
N ALA A 154 27.76 -10.54 -13.14
CA ALA A 154 28.52 -11.78 -13.21
C ALA A 154 29.06 -12.10 -11.80
N ALA A 155 28.64 -13.24 -11.24
CA ALA A 155 29.07 -13.67 -9.91
C ALA A 155 30.46 -14.32 -9.96
N ASP A 156 31.36 -13.85 -9.09
CA ASP A 156 32.60 -14.53 -8.78
C ASP A 156 32.39 -15.55 -7.64
N SER A 157 31.50 -15.27 -6.68
CA SER A 157 31.07 -16.20 -5.62
C SER A 157 29.62 -15.99 -5.20
N VAL A 158 28.94 -17.06 -4.80
CA VAL A 158 27.53 -17.03 -4.35
C VAL A 158 27.35 -17.94 -3.13
N GLN A 159 26.73 -17.40 -2.09
CA GLN A 159 26.19 -18.15 -0.95
C GLN A 159 24.68 -17.90 -0.90
N PRO A 160 23.85 -18.82 -1.42
CA PRO A 160 22.40 -18.66 -1.40
C PRO A 160 21.87 -18.54 0.03
N GLY A 161 20.83 -17.73 0.20
CA GLY A 161 20.20 -17.54 1.50
C GLY A 161 19.49 -16.18 1.61
N THR A 162 18.99 -15.88 2.80
CA THR A 162 18.32 -14.62 3.11
C THR A 162 18.88 -14.05 4.40
N SER A 163 19.30 -12.79 4.36
CA SER A 163 19.85 -12.03 5.49
C SER A 163 19.26 -10.62 5.53
N TYR A 164 19.71 -9.81 6.48
CA TYR A 164 19.40 -8.38 6.55
C TYR A 164 20.56 -7.57 5.99
N LEU A 165 20.28 -6.37 5.46
CA LEU A 165 21.25 -5.46 4.89
C LEU A 165 21.29 -4.16 5.70
N ALA A 166 22.48 -3.78 6.18
CA ALA A 166 22.70 -2.50 6.86
C ALA A 166 22.70 -1.33 5.88
N LEU A 167 21.52 -0.82 5.53
CA LEU A 167 21.36 0.32 4.62
C LEU A 167 21.46 1.66 5.34
N ASP A 168 22.65 1.96 5.87
CA ASP A 168 22.94 3.22 6.57
C ASP A 168 23.38 4.35 5.61
N ASP A 169 23.54 5.56 6.15
CA ASP A 169 23.95 6.72 5.37
C ASP A 169 25.33 6.55 4.71
N ALA A 170 26.23 5.76 5.31
CA ALA A 170 27.54 5.50 4.75
C ALA A 170 27.42 4.61 3.50
N LEU A 171 26.66 3.52 3.58
CA LEU A 171 26.37 2.67 2.43
C LEU A 171 25.62 3.44 1.34
N ILE A 172 24.61 4.24 1.69
CA ILE A 172 23.87 5.07 0.71
C ILE A 172 24.81 6.04 -0.03
N ARG A 173 25.72 6.70 0.69
CA ARG A 173 26.76 7.54 0.07
C ARG A 173 27.69 6.73 -0.82
N GLY A 174 28.09 5.53 -0.39
CA GLY A 174 28.90 4.59 -1.16
C GLY A 174 28.24 4.19 -2.48
N ILE A 175 26.98 3.75 -2.43
CA ILE A 175 26.15 3.44 -3.61
C ILE A 175 26.13 4.64 -4.56
N GLY A 176 25.90 5.86 -4.05
CA GLY A 176 25.90 7.09 -4.85
C GLY A 176 27.20 7.40 -5.60
N ARG A 177 28.32 6.77 -5.23
CA ARG A 177 29.62 6.91 -5.91
C ARG A 177 29.81 5.94 -7.09
N LEU A 178 28.92 4.97 -7.29
CA LEU A 178 28.94 4.11 -8.48
C LEU A 178 28.87 4.94 -9.78
N ARG A 179 29.69 4.56 -10.76
CA ARG A 179 29.80 5.24 -12.06
C ARG A 179 29.80 4.22 -13.19
N SER A 180 29.13 4.55 -14.29
CA SER A 180 29.01 3.65 -15.45
C SER A 180 30.33 3.40 -16.20
N TYR A 181 31.35 4.23 -16.01
CA TYR A 181 32.64 4.10 -16.69
C TYR A 181 33.67 3.24 -15.92
N ARG A 182 33.36 2.81 -14.68
CA ARG A 182 34.24 1.95 -13.88
C ARG A 182 33.66 0.56 -13.75
N GLN A 183 34.51 -0.46 -13.84
CA GLN A 183 34.11 -1.82 -13.48
C GLN A 183 33.79 -1.85 -11.99
N SER A 184 32.55 -2.18 -11.65
CA SER A 184 32.07 -2.10 -10.27
C SER A 184 31.72 -3.48 -9.73
N THR A 185 32.29 -3.85 -8.59
CA THR A 185 32.01 -5.10 -7.89
C THR A 185 31.27 -4.81 -6.58
N LEU A 186 30.16 -5.51 -6.35
CA LEU A 186 29.47 -5.54 -5.08
C LEU A 186 29.92 -6.77 -4.29
N GLU A 187 30.23 -6.57 -3.01
CA GLU A 187 30.57 -7.63 -2.07
C GLU A 187 29.50 -7.66 -0.98
N LEU A 188 28.51 -8.52 -1.12
CA LEU A 188 27.50 -8.80 -0.12
C LEU A 188 28.00 -9.87 0.84
N GLY A 189 27.95 -9.59 2.13
CA GLY A 189 28.27 -10.55 3.18
C GLY A 189 28.54 -9.85 4.52
N PRO A 190 28.78 -10.61 5.61
CA PRO A 190 28.95 -10.04 6.94
C PRO A 190 30.20 -9.18 7.10
N GLY A 191 31.13 -9.23 6.15
CA GLY A 191 32.43 -8.55 6.21
C GLY A 191 33.57 -9.51 6.58
N PRO A 192 34.83 -9.03 6.67
CA PRO A 192 35.99 -9.87 6.97
C PRO A 192 35.95 -10.41 8.41
N ALA A 193 36.44 -11.65 8.60
CA ALA A 193 36.44 -12.36 9.88
C ALA A 193 37.24 -11.65 11.01
N GLU A 194 38.17 -10.75 10.67
CA GLU A 194 38.90 -9.94 11.67
C GLU A 194 37.98 -8.97 12.45
N SER A 195 36.78 -8.72 11.95
CA SER A 195 35.73 -8.00 12.67
C SER A 195 35.09 -8.84 13.80
N GLU A 196 35.42 -10.12 13.96
CA GLU A 196 34.79 -10.95 14.99
C GLU A 196 35.12 -10.54 16.45
N ALA A 197 36.13 -9.69 16.67
CA ALA A 197 36.62 -9.33 18.02
C ALA A 197 37.12 -7.87 18.23
N GLY A 198 36.73 -6.87 17.42
CA GLY A 198 37.32 -5.51 17.51
C GLY A 198 36.45 -4.32 17.09
N GLU A 199 36.98 -3.10 17.29
CA GLU A 199 36.40 -1.80 16.88
C GLU A 199 35.75 -1.86 15.49
N GLY A 200 34.48 -1.47 15.39
CA GLY A 200 33.77 -1.38 14.11
C GLY A 200 32.67 -2.41 13.88
N VAL A 201 32.39 -3.33 14.81
CA VAL A 201 31.14 -4.12 14.78
C VAL A 201 30.02 -3.42 15.53
N ARG A 202 28.82 -3.41 14.94
CA ARG A 202 27.60 -2.92 15.57
C ARG A 202 26.66 -4.08 15.83
N GLU A 203 26.41 -4.34 17.11
CA GLU A 203 25.35 -5.23 17.57
C GLU A 203 24.13 -4.41 17.97
N ARG A 204 22.94 -4.85 17.56
CA ARG A 204 21.68 -4.18 17.85
C ARG A 204 20.57 -5.19 18.07
N ASP A 205 19.91 -5.08 19.22
CA ASP A 205 18.67 -5.78 19.49
C ASP A 205 17.50 -4.86 19.15
N ILE A 206 16.65 -5.28 18.20
CA ILE A 206 15.45 -4.56 17.81
C ILE A 206 14.20 -5.36 18.15
N ARG A 207 13.13 -4.64 18.48
CA ARG A 207 11.79 -5.21 18.67
C ARG A 207 10.93 -4.82 17.48
N VAL A 208 10.69 -5.75 16.57
CA VAL A 208 9.89 -5.51 15.37
C VAL A 208 8.41 -5.70 15.70
N PRO A 209 7.54 -4.70 15.51
CA PRO A 209 6.13 -4.85 15.80
C PRO A 209 5.47 -5.91 14.93
N LEU A 210 4.73 -6.84 15.54
CA LEU A 210 3.98 -7.84 14.77
C LEU A 210 2.96 -7.19 13.83
N ARG A 211 2.35 -6.06 14.23
CA ARG A 211 1.49 -5.27 13.34
C ARG A 211 2.18 -4.85 12.03
N TRP A 212 3.47 -4.50 12.09
CA TRP A 212 4.24 -4.06 10.94
C TRP A 212 4.60 -5.24 10.04
N LEU A 213 5.01 -6.37 10.64
CA LEU A 213 5.27 -7.62 9.91
C LEU A 213 4.02 -8.15 9.21
N ARG A 214 2.87 -8.08 9.89
CA ARG A 214 1.56 -8.41 9.31
C ARG A 214 1.28 -7.53 8.10
N ALA A 215 1.44 -6.22 8.22
CA ALA A 215 1.22 -5.29 7.11
C ALA A 215 2.17 -5.56 5.92
N PHE A 216 3.43 -5.92 6.19
CA PHE A 216 4.39 -6.36 5.16
C PHE A 216 3.82 -7.57 4.41
N GLY A 217 3.50 -8.65 5.14
CA GLY A 217 2.96 -9.88 4.55
C GLY A 217 1.65 -9.65 3.80
N GLN A 218 0.79 -8.74 4.27
CA GLN A 218 -0.48 -8.41 3.62
C GLN A 218 -0.32 -7.63 2.32
N VAL A 219 0.63 -6.69 2.24
CA VAL A 219 0.96 -6.03 0.97
C VAL A 219 1.44 -7.05 -0.06
N GLN A 220 2.14 -8.09 0.37
CA GLN A 220 2.51 -9.18 -0.53
C GLN A 220 1.31 -10.06 -0.87
N ALA A 221 0.51 -10.48 0.12
CA ALA A 221 -0.64 -11.36 -0.07
C ALA A 221 -1.67 -10.75 -1.06
N ALA A 222 -1.86 -9.43 -1.02
CA ALA A 222 -2.75 -8.72 -1.94
C ALA A 222 -2.33 -8.85 -3.41
N SER A 223 -1.08 -9.20 -3.72
CA SER A 223 -0.64 -9.44 -5.09
C SER A 223 -1.19 -10.71 -5.72
N THR A 224 -1.74 -11.62 -4.90
CA THR A 224 -2.36 -12.88 -5.34
C THR A 224 -3.82 -12.71 -5.76
N LEU A 225 -4.41 -11.55 -5.46
CA LEU A 225 -5.78 -11.23 -5.82
C LEU A 225 -5.90 -10.89 -7.31
N PRO A 226 -7.07 -11.11 -7.93
CA PRO A 226 -7.34 -10.68 -9.30
C PRO A 226 -7.09 -9.18 -9.48
N ALA A 227 -6.33 -8.80 -10.51
CA ALA A 227 -5.95 -7.43 -10.77
C ALA A 227 -6.36 -6.99 -12.19
N ARG A 228 -6.50 -5.67 -12.37
CA ARG A 228 -6.53 -5.03 -13.68
C ARG A 228 -5.10 -4.62 -14.02
N GLU A 229 -4.58 -5.19 -15.10
CA GLU A 229 -3.20 -4.98 -15.53
C GLU A 229 -3.15 -4.23 -16.86
N PHE A 230 -2.20 -3.32 -16.97
CA PHE A 230 -1.90 -2.57 -18.19
C PHE A 230 -0.46 -2.07 -18.16
N GLU A 231 0.05 -1.71 -19.33
CA GLU A 231 1.40 -1.17 -19.48
C GLU A 231 1.35 0.32 -19.78
N LEU A 232 2.27 1.06 -19.16
CA LEU A 232 2.54 2.46 -19.43
C LEU A 232 3.94 2.59 -20.02
N ALA A 233 4.10 3.52 -20.96
CA ALA A 233 5.43 3.94 -21.37
C ALA A 233 6.08 4.74 -20.22
N PRO A 234 7.42 4.68 -20.04
CA PRO A 234 8.11 5.45 -19.00
C PRO A 234 7.82 6.96 -19.06
N ILE A 235 7.57 7.51 -20.26
CA ILE A 235 7.21 8.92 -20.47
C ILE A 235 5.85 9.29 -19.88
N ASP A 236 4.90 8.36 -19.82
CA ASP A 236 3.57 8.60 -19.27
C ASP A 236 3.67 8.80 -17.75
N LEU A 237 4.43 7.93 -17.08
CA LEU A 237 4.71 8.08 -15.64
C LEU A 237 5.56 9.32 -15.37
N TYR A 238 6.54 9.65 -16.22
CA TYR A 238 7.27 10.92 -16.14
C TYR A 238 6.32 12.13 -16.15
N ASN A 239 5.36 12.17 -17.07
CA ASN A 239 4.39 13.27 -17.19
C ASN A 239 3.50 13.40 -15.95
N VAL A 240 3.11 12.27 -15.35
CA VAL A 240 2.41 12.22 -14.06
C VAL A 240 3.28 12.86 -12.97
N LEU A 241 4.53 12.42 -12.82
CA LEU A 241 5.45 12.92 -11.79
C LEU A 241 5.78 14.41 -11.98
N LEU A 242 6.01 14.84 -13.22
CA LEU A 242 6.26 16.24 -13.57
C LEU A 242 5.07 17.10 -13.16
N THR A 243 3.84 16.66 -13.48
CA THR A 243 2.63 17.41 -13.10
C THR A 243 2.47 17.50 -11.59
N LEU A 244 2.70 16.41 -10.85
CA LEU A 244 2.68 16.37 -9.39
C LEU A 244 3.73 17.28 -8.75
N ARG A 245 4.90 17.44 -9.40
CA ARG A 245 5.95 18.35 -8.96
C ARG A 245 5.58 19.82 -9.22
N MET A 246 4.94 20.11 -10.34
CA MET A 246 4.56 21.49 -10.72
C MET A 246 3.31 21.99 -9.99
N ARG A 247 2.43 21.09 -9.51
CA ARG A 247 1.14 21.46 -8.93
C ARG A 247 0.95 20.87 -7.54
N ARG A 248 0.55 21.70 -6.58
CA ARG A 248 0.23 21.27 -5.21
C ARG A 248 -1.28 21.25 -4.98
N ALA A 249 -1.83 20.07 -4.66
CA ALA A 249 -3.26 19.94 -4.40
C ALA A 249 -3.65 20.71 -3.13
N LYS A 250 -4.69 21.55 -3.24
CA LYS A 250 -5.24 22.33 -2.11
C LYS A 250 -6.50 21.68 -1.54
N THR A 251 -7.24 20.97 -2.37
CA THR A 251 -8.49 20.27 -2.03
C THR A 251 -8.35 18.77 -2.24
N SER A 252 -9.32 18.02 -1.74
CA SER A 252 -9.51 16.59 -2.00
C SER A 252 -10.59 16.38 -3.08
N PRO A 253 -10.64 15.21 -3.74
CA PRO A 253 -9.76 14.04 -3.59
C PRO A 253 -8.37 14.23 -4.20
N ARG A 254 -7.34 13.63 -3.59
CA ARG A 254 -5.94 13.68 -4.05
C ARG A 254 -5.49 12.36 -4.70
N ALA A 255 -6.37 11.75 -5.50
CA ALA A 255 -6.11 10.47 -6.12
C ALA A 255 -5.29 10.58 -7.41
N LEU A 256 -4.75 9.45 -7.83
CA LEU A 256 -4.48 9.15 -9.22
C LEU A 256 -5.58 8.21 -9.70
N ARG A 257 -6.45 8.69 -10.60
CA ARG A 257 -7.58 7.93 -11.13
C ARG A 257 -7.18 7.34 -12.48
N TYR A 258 -7.29 6.03 -12.62
CA TYR A 258 -7.09 5.30 -13.86
C TYR A 258 -8.45 5.08 -14.52
N GLU A 259 -8.55 5.43 -15.80
CA GLU A 259 -9.73 5.17 -16.62
C GLU A 259 -9.31 4.24 -17.75
N LEU A 260 -9.70 2.98 -17.63
CA LEU A 260 -9.31 1.90 -18.54
C LEU A 260 -10.51 1.51 -19.38
N VAL A 261 -10.37 1.54 -20.70
CA VAL A 261 -11.41 1.14 -21.65
C VAL A 261 -10.79 0.14 -22.62
N PRO A 262 -11.38 -1.05 -22.80
CA PRO A 262 -10.83 -2.07 -23.69
C PRO A 262 -10.61 -1.52 -25.10
N GLY A 263 -9.41 -1.71 -25.65
CA GLY A 263 -9.01 -1.21 -26.97
C GLY A 263 -8.59 0.27 -27.01
N GLU A 264 -8.68 1.02 -25.91
CA GLU A 264 -8.15 2.38 -25.79
C GLU A 264 -6.86 2.38 -24.95
N ALA A 265 -6.00 3.38 -25.17
CA ALA A 265 -4.82 3.60 -24.32
C ALA A 265 -5.26 3.96 -22.87
N PRO A 266 -4.56 3.45 -21.84
CA PRO A 266 -4.83 3.81 -20.45
C PRO A 266 -4.80 5.32 -20.22
N ARG A 267 -5.74 5.86 -19.46
CA ARG A 267 -5.75 7.28 -19.07
C ARG A 267 -5.48 7.42 -17.58
N MET A 268 -4.52 8.27 -17.22
CA MET A 268 -4.26 8.65 -15.83
C MET A 268 -4.76 10.06 -15.56
N VAL A 269 -5.53 10.22 -14.50
CA VAL A 269 -6.24 11.46 -14.18
C VAL A 269 -5.79 11.94 -12.82
N LEU A 270 -5.20 13.12 -12.82
CA LEU A 270 -4.62 13.76 -11.65
C LEU A 270 -5.68 14.63 -10.96
N GLU A 271 -6.27 14.09 -9.90
CA GLU A 271 -7.22 14.82 -9.05
C GLU A 271 -6.48 15.75 -8.07
N PRO A 272 -7.07 16.86 -7.61
CA PRO A 272 -8.43 17.34 -7.88
C PRO A 272 -8.54 18.21 -9.13
N TRP A 273 -7.52 18.22 -10.00
CA TRP A 273 -7.51 19.10 -11.18
C TRP A 273 -8.20 18.50 -12.41
N ASP A 274 -8.56 17.21 -12.35
CA ASP A 274 -9.05 16.42 -13.48
C ASP A 274 -8.14 16.51 -14.72
N LEU A 275 -6.83 16.67 -14.50
CA LEU A 275 -5.83 16.71 -15.58
C LEU A 275 -5.56 15.31 -16.08
N VAL A 276 -5.74 15.10 -17.38
CA VAL A 276 -5.54 13.81 -18.04
C VAL A 276 -4.13 13.73 -18.61
N VAL A 277 -3.46 12.63 -18.31
CA VAL A 277 -2.30 12.12 -19.03
C VAL A 277 -2.80 10.92 -19.85
N GLU A 278 -2.84 11.07 -21.17
CA GLU A 278 -3.13 9.97 -22.07
C GLU A 278 -1.88 9.08 -22.16
N GLY A 279 -2.07 7.77 -21.98
CA GLY A 279 -1.01 6.79 -22.13
C GLY A 279 -0.54 6.71 -23.57
N THR A 280 0.76 6.47 -23.73
CA THR A 280 1.41 6.22 -25.03
C THR A 280 1.86 4.77 -25.17
N GLY A 281 1.62 3.95 -24.15
CA GLY A 281 1.79 2.49 -24.17
C GLY A 281 0.68 1.73 -24.94
N PRO A 282 0.70 0.40 -24.87
CA PRO A 282 -0.31 -0.47 -25.48
C PRO A 282 -1.74 -0.15 -25.04
N ALA A 283 -2.70 -0.47 -25.90
CA ALA A 283 -4.12 -0.39 -25.55
C ALA A 283 -4.46 -1.36 -24.41
N TYR A 284 -5.42 -0.99 -23.57
CA TYR A 284 -5.88 -1.84 -22.49
C TYR A 284 -6.64 -3.07 -23.03
N GLU A 285 -6.25 -4.27 -22.60
CA GLU A 285 -6.82 -5.54 -23.10
C GLU A 285 -7.82 -6.19 -22.13
N GLY A 286 -8.19 -5.52 -21.03
CA GLY A 286 -9.15 -6.09 -20.08
C GLY A 286 -10.54 -6.30 -20.68
N ALA A 287 -11.32 -7.18 -20.07
CA ALA A 287 -12.64 -7.56 -20.59
C ALA A 287 -13.71 -6.46 -20.48
N SER A 288 -13.55 -5.51 -19.56
CA SER A 288 -14.55 -4.48 -19.30
C SER A 288 -13.95 -3.11 -18.97
N PRO A 289 -14.64 -2.01 -19.29
CA PRO A 289 -14.25 -0.68 -18.85
C PRO A 289 -14.25 -0.59 -17.32
N VAL A 290 -13.23 0.04 -16.75
CA VAL A 290 -13.10 0.18 -15.29
C VAL A 290 -12.44 1.50 -14.91
N VAL A 291 -12.93 2.08 -13.83
CA VAL A 291 -12.30 3.24 -13.16
C VAL A 291 -11.73 2.76 -11.84
N VAL A 292 -10.45 3.06 -11.59
CA VAL A 292 -9.79 2.74 -10.32
C VAL A 292 -9.11 3.99 -9.78
N ARG A 293 -9.37 4.31 -8.51
CA ARG A 293 -8.61 5.35 -7.79
C ARG A 293 -7.54 4.74 -6.92
N THR A 294 -6.34 5.30 -7.02
CA THR A 294 -5.23 4.98 -6.12
C THR A 294 -4.84 6.21 -5.30
N TRP A 295 -4.36 5.93 -4.09
CA TRP A 295 -3.93 6.94 -3.13
C TRP A 295 -2.40 6.96 -3.03
N GLY A 296 -1.85 7.94 -2.31
CA GLY A 296 -0.39 7.99 -2.10
C GLY A 296 0.43 8.39 -3.33
N ARG A 297 -0.19 8.91 -4.41
CA ARG A 297 0.45 9.28 -5.69
C ARG A 297 1.75 10.11 -5.60
N ARG A 298 1.95 10.87 -4.51
CA ARG A 298 3.19 11.63 -4.28
C ARG A 298 4.41 10.73 -4.09
N ARG A 299 4.22 9.53 -3.52
CA ARG A 299 5.30 8.56 -3.33
C ARG A 299 5.84 8.01 -4.63
N LEU A 300 5.09 8.06 -5.73
CA LEU A 300 5.59 7.66 -7.04
C LEU A 300 6.85 8.44 -7.46
N ALA A 301 7.12 9.60 -6.84
CA ALA A 301 8.34 10.36 -7.07
C ALA A 301 9.64 9.59 -6.75
N VAL A 302 9.61 8.55 -5.89
CA VAL A 302 10.78 7.68 -5.63
C VAL A 302 11.25 6.93 -6.89
N LEU A 303 10.35 6.73 -7.85
CA LEU A 303 10.65 6.07 -9.13
C LEU A 303 11.31 7.00 -10.15
N ALA A 304 11.35 8.32 -9.90
CA ALA A 304 11.79 9.30 -10.89
C ALA A 304 13.20 9.04 -11.44
N ARG A 305 14.11 8.55 -10.58
CA ARG A 305 15.50 8.24 -10.95
C ARG A 305 15.63 6.99 -11.83
N LEU A 306 14.62 6.11 -11.84
CA LEU A 306 14.62 4.87 -12.63
C LEU A 306 14.04 5.03 -14.03
N LEU A 307 13.18 6.04 -14.25
CA LEU A 307 12.52 6.25 -15.53
C LEU A 307 13.48 6.30 -16.75
N PRO A 308 14.69 6.90 -16.66
CA PRO A 308 15.63 6.89 -17.79
C PRO A 308 16.16 5.50 -18.18
N HIS A 309 16.13 4.54 -17.25
CA HIS A 309 16.62 3.17 -17.46
C HIS A 309 15.49 2.18 -17.79
N CYS A 310 14.25 2.63 -17.62
CA CYS A 310 13.07 1.79 -17.69
C CYS A 310 12.66 1.55 -19.15
N LYS A 311 12.39 0.30 -19.49
CA LYS A 311 11.85 -0.11 -20.79
C LYS A 311 10.33 0.00 -20.81
N SER A 312 9.68 -0.49 -19.77
CA SER A 312 8.22 -0.45 -19.60
C SER A 312 7.83 -0.40 -18.13
N VAL A 313 6.64 0.17 -17.87
CA VAL A 313 6.05 0.21 -16.53
C VAL A 313 4.73 -0.55 -16.56
N ARG A 314 4.71 -1.75 -15.99
CA ARG A 314 3.48 -2.53 -15.81
C ARG A 314 2.80 -2.10 -14.52
N VAL A 315 1.52 -1.77 -14.60
CA VAL A 315 0.71 -1.36 -13.44
C VAL A 315 -0.34 -2.43 -13.17
N ARG A 316 -0.37 -2.95 -11.93
CA ARG A 316 -1.40 -3.89 -11.47
C ARG A 316 -2.26 -3.22 -10.40
N LEU A 317 -3.56 -3.12 -10.68
CA LEU A 317 -4.56 -2.51 -9.81
C LEU A 317 -5.50 -3.59 -9.28
N VAL A 318 -5.38 -3.93 -8.01
CA VAL A 318 -6.12 -5.05 -7.41
C VAL A 318 -7.53 -4.66 -7.01
N GLY A 319 -7.74 -3.40 -6.64
CA GLY A 319 -9.04 -2.90 -6.28
C GLY A 319 -8.95 -1.60 -5.50
N ALA A 320 -10.12 -1.12 -5.13
CA ALA A 320 -10.27 0.12 -4.40
C ALA A 320 -9.84 -0.07 -2.94
N GLY A 321 -8.94 0.76 -2.43
CA GLY A 321 -8.36 0.61 -1.08
C GLY A 321 -7.27 -0.47 -0.94
N LEU A 322 -7.11 -1.34 -1.95
CA LEU A 322 -6.03 -2.33 -2.06
C LEU A 322 -4.74 -1.70 -2.63
N PRO A 323 -3.58 -2.38 -2.52
CA PRO A 323 -2.33 -1.88 -3.07
C PRO A 323 -2.38 -1.75 -4.59
N ALA A 324 -1.70 -0.73 -5.09
CA ALA A 324 -1.35 -0.58 -6.50
C ALA A 324 0.12 -0.94 -6.68
N TYR A 325 0.41 -1.82 -7.64
CA TYR A 325 1.77 -2.27 -7.94
C TYR A 325 2.25 -1.62 -9.22
N TYR A 326 3.49 -1.14 -9.19
CA TYR A 326 4.22 -0.58 -10.33
C TYR A 326 5.47 -1.43 -10.51
N ILE A 327 5.51 -2.22 -11.58
CA ILE A 327 6.62 -3.09 -11.94
C ILE A 327 7.40 -2.40 -13.06
N LEU A 328 8.64 -2.02 -12.77
CA LEU A 328 9.54 -1.36 -13.71
C LEU A 328 10.52 -2.39 -14.25
N ASP A 329 10.40 -2.68 -15.55
CA ASP A 329 11.41 -3.44 -16.27
C ASP A 329 12.58 -2.51 -16.62
N LEU A 330 13.76 -2.78 -16.07
CA LEU A 330 14.99 -2.06 -16.39
C LEU A 330 15.84 -2.85 -17.41
N GLY A 331 15.45 -4.08 -17.78
CA GLY A 331 16.22 -5.06 -18.53
C GLY A 331 16.94 -6.04 -17.61
N ASP A 332 18.15 -5.69 -17.21
CA ASP A 332 19.01 -6.54 -16.36
C ASP A 332 18.66 -6.52 -14.86
N ALA A 333 17.67 -5.71 -14.52
CA ALA A 333 17.17 -5.49 -13.18
C ALA A 333 15.67 -5.18 -13.26
N GLU A 334 15.00 -5.34 -12.13
CA GLU A 334 13.57 -5.08 -12.01
C GLU A 334 13.27 -4.48 -10.66
N LEU A 335 12.36 -3.50 -10.62
CA LEU A 335 11.84 -2.97 -9.36
C LEU A 335 10.31 -3.03 -9.34
N THR A 336 9.79 -3.73 -8.34
CA THR A 336 8.37 -3.70 -7.99
C THR A 336 8.17 -2.75 -6.82
N LEU A 337 7.34 -1.71 -7.00
CA LEU A 337 6.85 -0.82 -5.95
C LEU A 337 5.37 -1.13 -5.70
N ALA A 338 5.00 -1.42 -4.46
CA ALA A 338 3.61 -1.49 -4.03
C ALA A 338 3.29 -0.29 -3.12
N LEU A 339 2.26 0.47 -3.48
CA LEU A 339 1.72 1.54 -2.65
C LEU A 339 0.36 1.10 -2.13
N SER A 340 0.25 0.96 -0.80
CA SER A 340 -1.02 0.60 -0.20
C SER A 340 -1.93 1.82 -0.02
N GLY A 341 -3.25 1.58 -0.03
CA GLY A 341 -4.25 2.60 0.28
C GLY A 341 -4.38 2.91 1.78
N TRP A 342 -3.65 2.18 2.63
CA TRP A 342 -3.64 2.35 4.08
C TRP A 342 -2.30 2.92 4.58
N THR A 343 -2.29 3.41 5.81
CA THR A 343 -1.09 3.85 6.53
C THR A 343 -1.16 3.32 7.95
N ASP A 344 -0.07 3.39 8.71
CA ASP A 344 -0.05 3.10 10.15
C ASP A 344 -1.17 3.87 10.90
N SER A 345 -1.41 5.13 10.52
CA SER A 345 -2.53 5.95 11.02
C SER A 345 -3.89 5.72 10.33
N GLY A 346 -3.91 4.94 9.25
CA GLY A 346 -5.00 4.84 8.28
C GLY A 346 -5.96 3.71 8.59
N TRP A 347 -7.19 4.07 8.93
CA TRP A 347 -8.28 3.13 9.20
C TRP A 347 -8.79 2.43 7.93
N ALA A 348 -8.42 2.97 6.76
CA ALA A 348 -8.78 2.48 5.43
C ALA A 348 -8.49 0.98 5.24
N GLY A 349 -7.42 0.47 5.86
CA GLY A 349 -6.98 -0.93 5.72
C GLY A 349 -7.79 -1.95 6.51
N ILE A 350 -8.54 -1.54 7.56
CA ILE A 350 -9.16 -2.45 8.54
C ILE A 350 -10.04 -3.53 7.87
N ALA A 351 -10.86 -3.15 6.90
CA ALA A 351 -11.72 -4.12 6.19
C ALA A 351 -11.00 -4.89 5.08
N THR A 352 -9.95 -4.30 4.52
CA THR A 352 -9.20 -4.84 3.39
C THR A 352 -8.31 -5.99 3.83
N PHE A 353 -7.82 -5.95 5.07
CA PHE A 353 -6.96 -6.97 5.64
C PHE A 353 -7.65 -8.32 5.89
N ASP A 354 -8.95 -8.34 6.18
CA ASP A 354 -9.73 -9.58 6.37
C ASP A 354 -9.76 -10.44 5.10
N LEU A 355 -9.74 -9.80 3.92
CA LEU A 355 -9.71 -10.49 2.61
C LEU A 355 -8.37 -11.19 2.33
N LEU A 356 -7.33 -10.82 3.05
CA LEU A 356 -5.95 -11.30 2.86
C LEU A 356 -5.57 -12.33 3.92
N VAL A 357 -6.54 -12.75 4.74
CA VAL A 357 -6.31 -13.76 5.75
C VAL A 357 -6.50 -15.16 5.15
N ALA A 358 -5.48 -16.02 5.22
CA ALA A 358 -5.60 -17.43 4.89
C ALA A 358 -6.69 -18.09 5.76
N GLY A 359 -7.44 -19.01 5.16
CA GLY A 359 -8.36 -19.88 5.90
C GLY A 359 -7.61 -20.88 6.77
N GLU A 360 -8.34 -21.88 7.28
CA GLU A 360 -7.70 -23.03 7.94
C GLU A 360 -6.83 -23.79 6.93
N VAL A 361 -5.58 -24.06 7.33
CA VAL A 361 -4.58 -24.74 6.49
C VAL A 361 -4.04 -25.97 7.23
N ASP A 362 -3.95 -27.10 6.52
CA ASP A 362 -3.27 -28.30 6.99
C ASP A 362 -1.75 -28.03 7.14
N GLU A 363 -1.22 -28.17 8.34
CA GLU A 363 0.19 -27.94 8.66
C GLU A 363 1.12 -28.85 7.86
N LEU A 364 0.72 -30.10 7.59
CA LEU A 364 1.52 -31.03 6.80
C LEU A 364 1.63 -30.57 5.35
N LEU A 365 0.53 -30.06 4.79
CA LEU A 365 0.52 -29.49 3.46
C LEU A 365 1.35 -28.20 3.39
N ALA A 366 1.24 -27.33 4.40
CA ALA A 366 2.06 -26.14 4.51
C ALA A 366 3.56 -26.46 4.48
N HIS A 367 3.98 -27.44 5.29
CA HIS A 367 5.37 -27.89 5.29
C HIS A 367 5.84 -28.39 3.92
N LYS A 368 5.05 -29.25 3.26
CA LYS A 368 5.37 -29.78 1.92
C LYS A 368 5.47 -28.70 0.84
N VAL A 369 4.57 -27.71 0.85
CA VAL A 369 4.62 -26.59 -0.09
C VAL A 369 5.89 -25.77 0.14
N HIS A 370 6.25 -25.49 1.39
CA HIS A 370 7.47 -24.75 1.70
C HIS A 370 8.73 -25.51 1.25
N GLU A 371 8.82 -26.81 1.53
CA GLU A 371 9.93 -27.64 1.07
C GLU A 371 10.04 -27.66 -0.47
N ALA A 372 8.91 -27.79 -1.17
CA ALA A 372 8.88 -27.73 -2.63
C ALA A 372 9.39 -26.38 -3.17
N LEU A 373 9.05 -25.27 -2.50
CA LEU A 373 9.55 -23.94 -2.86
C LEU A 373 11.04 -23.76 -2.58
N VAL A 374 11.55 -24.27 -1.46
CA VAL A 374 12.99 -24.24 -1.12
C VAL A 374 13.79 -25.08 -2.11
N ALA A 375 13.25 -26.22 -2.55
CA ALA A 375 13.90 -27.08 -3.53
C ALA A 375 13.80 -26.55 -4.97
N SER A 376 12.91 -25.60 -5.25
CA SER A 376 12.68 -25.07 -6.59
C SER A 376 13.57 -23.85 -6.85
N GLU A 377 14.57 -24.02 -7.73
CA GLU A 377 15.42 -22.91 -8.17
C GLU A 377 14.56 -21.83 -8.87
N GLY A 378 14.53 -20.62 -8.27
CA GLY A 378 13.71 -19.52 -8.75
C GLY A 378 12.22 -19.58 -8.38
N GLY A 379 11.84 -20.48 -7.47
CA GLY A 379 10.47 -20.61 -6.99
C GLY A 379 9.52 -21.29 -7.97
N ALA A 380 8.23 -21.34 -7.67
CA ALA A 380 7.24 -22.05 -8.49
C ALA A 380 5.93 -21.26 -8.65
N THR A 381 5.16 -21.54 -9.71
CA THR A 381 3.79 -20.99 -9.86
C THR A 381 2.79 -21.79 -9.02
N LEU A 382 1.57 -21.26 -8.82
CA LEU A 382 0.51 -22.01 -8.12
C LEU A 382 0.15 -23.31 -8.85
N GLU A 383 0.10 -23.28 -10.18
CA GLU A 383 -0.24 -24.42 -11.03
C GLU A 383 0.84 -25.51 -10.95
N ALA A 384 2.11 -25.11 -10.94
CA ALA A 384 3.23 -26.04 -10.80
C ALA A 384 3.18 -26.77 -9.45
N LEU A 385 2.96 -26.02 -8.36
CA LEU A 385 2.82 -26.59 -7.01
C LEU A 385 1.59 -27.49 -6.87
N ALA A 386 0.45 -27.05 -7.41
CA ALA A 386 -0.80 -27.82 -7.41
C ALA A 386 -0.66 -29.14 -8.18
N GLY A 387 0.02 -29.10 -9.33
CA GLY A 387 0.36 -30.28 -10.12
C GLY A 387 1.30 -31.23 -9.39
N SER A 388 2.39 -30.73 -8.81
CA SER A 388 3.40 -31.58 -8.14
C SER A 388 2.89 -32.23 -6.85
N LEU A 389 1.99 -31.57 -6.13
CA LEU A 389 1.45 -32.05 -4.85
C LEU A 389 0.09 -32.73 -4.99
N GLU A 390 -0.45 -32.82 -6.22
CA GLU A 390 -1.79 -33.37 -6.51
C GLU A 390 -2.87 -32.73 -5.62
N ARG A 391 -2.92 -31.40 -5.62
CA ARG A 391 -3.89 -30.59 -4.86
C ARG A 391 -4.60 -29.60 -5.76
N LYS A 392 -5.73 -29.07 -5.27
CA LYS A 392 -6.45 -28.01 -5.98
C LYS A 392 -5.66 -26.70 -5.87
N VAL A 393 -5.67 -25.91 -6.94
CA VAL A 393 -5.02 -24.58 -6.95
C VAL A 393 -5.52 -23.70 -5.81
N ASP A 394 -6.81 -23.75 -5.48
CA ASP A 394 -7.39 -22.98 -4.39
C ASP A 394 -6.83 -23.37 -3.02
N GLU A 395 -6.55 -24.66 -2.80
CA GLU A 395 -5.96 -25.16 -1.55
C GLU A 395 -4.50 -24.72 -1.43
N ILE A 396 -3.73 -24.83 -2.52
CA ILE A 396 -2.37 -24.31 -2.58
C ILE A 396 -2.34 -22.79 -2.38
N ARG A 397 -3.31 -22.05 -2.94
CA ARG A 397 -3.41 -20.60 -2.72
C ARG A 397 -3.57 -20.26 -1.24
N GLN A 398 -4.41 -20.99 -0.50
CA GLN A 398 -4.56 -20.78 0.95
C GLN A 398 -3.25 -21.07 1.71
N VAL A 399 -2.55 -22.14 1.33
CA VAL A 399 -1.24 -22.47 1.91
C VAL A 399 -0.19 -21.38 1.64
N ILE A 400 -0.15 -20.87 0.41
CA ILE A 400 0.74 -19.76 0.03
C ILE A 400 0.41 -18.50 0.82
N LEU A 401 -0.88 -18.15 0.97
CA LEU A 401 -1.30 -17.03 1.80
C LEU A 401 -0.84 -17.19 3.26
N HIS A 402 -0.96 -18.39 3.83
CA HIS A 402 -0.45 -18.71 5.17
C HIS A 402 1.06 -18.47 5.29
N HIS A 403 1.84 -18.88 4.29
CA HIS A 403 3.28 -18.61 4.28
C HIS A 403 3.65 -17.14 4.09
N MET A 404 2.89 -16.40 3.28
CA MET A 404 3.11 -14.96 3.05
C MET A 404 2.81 -14.15 4.32
N GLN A 405 1.77 -14.52 5.09
CA GLN A 405 1.47 -13.90 6.39
C GLN A 405 2.60 -14.07 7.40
N ARG A 406 3.20 -15.26 7.42
CA ARG A 406 4.35 -15.58 8.28
C ARG A 406 5.66 -15.03 7.75
N GLY A 407 5.65 -14.38 6.58
CA GLY A 407 6.84 -13.82 5.95
C GLY A 407 7.84 -14.86 5.45
N THR A 408 7.38 -16.08 5.14
CA THR A 408 8.24 -17.22 4.69
C THR A 408 8.23 -17.45 3.19
N VAL A 409 7.33 -16.77 2.47
CA VAL A 409 7.22 -16.78 1.01
C VAL A 409 7.00 -15.36 0.51
N VAL A 410 7.57 -15.03 -0.65
CA VAL A 410 7.30 -13.80 -1.41
C VAL A 410 6.74 -14.17 -2.79
N HIS A 411 5.92 -13.29 -3.34
CA HIS A 411 5.47 -13.38 -4.73
C HIS A 411 6.33 -12.47 -5.61
N ASP A 412 7.01 -13.05 -6.58
CA ASP A 412 7.70 -12.36 -7.66
C ASP A 412 6.70 -11.97 -8.75
N LEU A 413 6.03 -10.82 -8.57
CA LEU A 413 4.90 -10.39 -9.40
C LEU A 413 5.20 -10.28 -10.91
N ALA A 414 6.45 -10.03 -11.28
CA ALA A 414 6.79 -9.82 -12.68
C ALA A 414 6.89 -11.12 -13.46
N ASN A 415 7.32 -12.19 -12.78
CA ASN A 415 7.50 -13.53 -13.34
C ASN A 415 6.42 -14.52 -12.87
N ASP A 416 5.52 -14.09 -11.98
CA ASP A 416 4.40 -14.87 -11.41
C ASP A 416 4.86 -16.14 -10.67
N ARG A 417 5.93 -16.02 -9.88
CA ARG A 417 6.53 -17.13 -9.12
C ARG A 417 6.56 -16.85 -7.64
N TYR A 418 6.31 -17.87 -6.83
CA TYR A 418 6.43 -17.82 -5.38
C TYR A 418 7.80 -18.33 -4.97
N ILE A 419 8.50 -17.59 -4.12
CA ILE A 419 9.88 -17.88 -3.72
C ILE A 419 9.93 -18.03 -2.20
N ALA A 420 10.53 -19.13 -1.72
CA ALA A 420 10.78 -19.31 -0.30
C ALA A 420 11.86 -18.33 0.19
N ARG A 421 11.51 -17.50 1.17
CA ARG A 421 12.42 -16.56 1.83
C ARG A 421 11.84 -16.19 3.17
N SER A 422 12.63 -16.26 4.24
CA SER A 422 12.15 -15.96 5.59
C SER A 422 12.46 -14.53 6.01
N LEU A 423 11.46 -13.78 6.48
CA LEU A 423 11.67 -12.47 7.08
C LEU A 423 12.44 -12.55 8.39
N LEU A 424 12.18 -13.58 9.20
CA LEU A 424 12.78 -13.77 10.53
C LEU A 424 13.48 -15.13 10.62
N ALA A 425 14.42 -15.28 11.55
CA ALA A 425 15.03 -16.58 11.83
C ALA A 425 13.98 -17.58 12.33
N GLU A 426 13.10 -17.12 13.23
CA GLU A 426 11.93 -17.85 13.71
C GLU A 426 10.66 -17.11 13.25
N PRO A 427 9.93 -17.64 12.25
CA PRO A 427 8.71 -17.01 11.76
C PRO A 427 7.60 -17.03 12.83
N PRO A 428 6.82 -15.94 12.99
CA PRO A 428 5.72 -15.89 13.94
C PRO A 428 4.63 -16.92 13.57
N SER A 429 3.79 -17.26 14.53
CA SER A 429 2.64 -18.11 14.28
C SER A 429 1.61 -17.37 13.41
N ALA A 430 0.80 -18.12 12.66
CA ALA A 430 -0.28 -17.50 11.88
C ALA A 430 -1.38 -16.90 12.78
N GLU A 431 -1.57 -17.46 13.98
CA GLU A 431 -2.52 -16.94 14.98
C GLU A 431 -2.09 -15.55 15.48
N ASP A 432 -0.81 -15.37 15.80
CA ASP A 432 -0.23 -14.07 16.19
C ASP A 432 -0.24 -13.06 15.03
N MET A 433 -0.37 -13.51 13.79
CA MET A 433 -0.43 -12.63 12.61
C MET A 433 -1.86 -12.34 12.14
N ARG A 434 -2.87 -12.96 12.77
CA ARG A 434 -4.26 -12.89 12.30
C ARG A 434 -4.84 -11.49 12.43
N PHE A 435 -4.68 -10.88 13.60
CA PHE A 435 -5.23 -9.56 13.93
C PHE A 435 -4.12 -8.52 14.09
N ARG A 436 -4.39 -7.26 13.76
CA ARG A 436 -3.43 -6.17 13.95
C ARG A 436 -3.18 -5.86 15.41
N ASP A 437 -4.24 -5.89 16.21
CA ASP A 437 -4.21 -5.64 17.65
C ASP A 437 -5.42 -6.28 18.35
N ALA A 438 -5.45 -6.22 19.68
CA ALA A 438 -6.52 -6.77 20.52
C ALA A 438 -7.88 -6.13 20.25
N ARG A 439 -7.92 -4.91 19.71
CA ARG A 439 -9.19 -4.25 19.39
C ARG A 439 -9.79 -4.83 18.13
N GLU A 440 -8.97 -5.11 17.12
CA GLU A 440 -9.40 -5.85 15.92
C GLU A 440 -9.86 -7.26 16.31
N GLU A 441 -9.08 -7.99 17.10
CA GLU A 441 -9.45 -9.30 17.63
C GLU A 441 -10.81 -9.27 18.37
N GLN A 442 -11.01 -8.30 19.28
CA GLN A 442 -12.28 -8.15 19.98
C GLN A 442 -13.43 -7.79 19.03
N ALA A 443 -13.20 -6.96 18.02
CA ALA A 443 -14.22 -6.61 17.03
C ALA A 443 -14.65 -7.84 16.21
N HIS A 444 -13.71 -8.71 15.84
CA HIS A 444 -14.02 -9.97 15.17
C HIS A 444 -14.84 -10.91 16.06
N ARG A 445 -14.49 -11.06 17.34
CA ARG A 445 -15.30 -11.85 18.29
C ARG A 445 -16.74 -11.33 18.40
N LEU A 446 -16.95 -10.01 18.38
CA LEU A 446 -18.30 -9.43 18.41
C LEU A 446 -19.08 -9.71 17.12
N LEU A 447 -18.42 -9.80 15.97
CA LEU A 447 -19.06 -10.15 14.68
C LEU A 447 -19.50 -11.63 14.60
N GLU A 448 -18.90 -12.51 15.40
CA GLU A 448 -19.27 -13.92 15.48
C GLU A 448 -20.54 -14.15 16.33
N ILE A 449 -20.91 -13.17 17.16
CA ILE A 449 -22.12 -13.22 17.99
C ILE A 449 -23.31 -12.73 17.17
N THR A 450 -24.31 -13.60 17.01
CA THR A 450 -25.55 -13.28 16.30
C THR A 450 -26.17 -11.99 16.82
N ASP A 451 -26.49 -11.07 15.90
CA ASP A 451 -27.14 -9.78 16.17
C ASP A 451 -26.41 -8.81 17.10
N ALA A 452 -25.16 -9.09 17.50
CA ALA A 452 -24.40 -8.21 18.40
C ALA A 452 -23.93 -6.93 17.71
N VAL A 453 -23.68 -6.95 16.41
CA VAL A 453 -23.23 -5.77 15.62
C VAL A 453 -24.30 -5.45 14.60
N GLN A 454 -24.86 -4.24 14.65
CA GLN A 454 -25.96 -3.83 13.79
C GLN A 454 -25.73 -2.46 13.17
N LEU A 455 -25.84 -2.37 11.85
CA LEU A 455 -25.91 -1.10 11.13
C LEU A 455 -27.33 -0.55 11.23
N THR A 456 -27.50 0.57 11.92
CA THR A 456 -28.82 1.23 12.08
C THR A 456 -29.11 2.16 10.91
N LYS A 457 -28.08 2.81 10.37
CA LYS A 457 -28.23 3.73 9.24
C LYS A 457 -26.94 3.81 8.42
N VAL A 458 -27.07 3.72 7.11
CA VAL A 458 -26.01 4.06 6.15
C VAL A 458 -26.55 5.19 5.29
N HIS A 459 -25.85 6.32 5.27
CA HIS A 459 -26.27 7.51 4.55
C HIS A 459 -25.16 7.98 3.62
N ASP A 460 -25.41 7.92 2.33
CA ASP A 460 -24.47 8.38 1.32
C ASP A 460 -24.57 9.92 1.17
N LEU A 461 -23.52 10.63 1.58
CA LEU A 461 -23.44 12.09 1.67
C LEU A 461 -22.91 12.76 0.40
N GLY A 462 -22.84 12.05 -0.73
CA GLY A 462 -22.43 12.72 -1.96
C GLY A 462 -20.92 12.89 -2.05
N GLY A 463 -20.49 14.14 -2.25
CA GLY A 463 -19.08 14.52 -2.31
C GLY A 463 -18.34 14.39 -0.96
N GLU A 464 -19.06 14.20 0.15
CA GLU A 464 -18.49 14.07 1.50
C GLU A 464 -18.20 12.62 1.89
N GLY A 465 -18.71 11.64 1.13
CA GLY A 465 -18.51 10.20 1.38
C GLY A 465 -19.72 9.50 2.00
N THR A 466 -19.50 8.43 2.76
CA THR A 466 -20.58 7.59 3.32
C THR A 466 -20.58 7.62 4.85
N ARG A 467 -21.69 8.06 5.45
CA ARG A 467 -21.91 8.00 6.90
C ARG A 467 -22.46 6.65 7.33
N ILE A 468 -21.83 6.05 8.33
CA ILE A 468 -22.18 4.77 8.92
C ILE A 468 -22.58 5.01 10.37
N GLU A 469 -23.74 4.49 10.77
CA GLU A 469 -24.25 4.53 12.14
C GLU A 469 -24.69 3.13 12.55
N GLY A 470 -24.45 2.77 13.81
CA GLY A 470 -24.82 1.46 14.31
C GLY A 470 -24.70 1.29 15.81
N GLU A 471 -25.17 0.13 16.25
CA GLU A 471 -25.14 -0.34 17.63
C GLU A 471 -24.29 -1.60 17.74
N VAL A 472 -23.54 -1.72 18.83
CA VAL A 472 -22.69 -2.87 19.14
C VAL A 472 -22.95 -3.30 20.58
N VAL A 473 -23.55 -4.47 20.73
CA VAL A 473 -23.80 -5.12 22.02
C VAL A 473 -22.56 -5.94 22.38
N ASP A 474 -21.95 -5.64 23.52
CA ASP A 474 -20.84 -6.40 24.07
C ASP A 474 -21.33 -7.18 25.30
N PRO A 475 -21.56 -8.50 25.18
CA PRO A 475 -22.03 -9.33 26.29
C PRO A 475 -21.04 -9.42 27.44
N GLN A 476 -19.73 -9.39 27.17
CA GLN A 476 -18.69 -9.46 28.21
C GLN A 476 -18.65 -8.18 29.05
N ALA A 477 -18.87 -7.03 28.40
CA ALA A 477 -18.95 -5.74 29.08
C ALA A 477 -20.34 -5.42 29.65
N HIS A 478 -21.36 -6.27 29.38
CA HIS A 478 -22.78 -6.02 29.67
C HIS A 478 -23.24 -4.62 29.23
N ARG A 479 -22.81 -4.17 28.04
CA ARG A 479 -23.04 -2.81 27.54
C ARG A 479 -23.40 -2.79 26.06
N THR A 480 -24.22 -1.83 25.68
CA THR A 480 -24.47 -1.49 24.28
C THR A 480 -23.78 -0.17 23.96
N TYR A 481 -22.97 -0.19 22.90
CA TYR A 481 -22.27 0.97 22.37
C TYR A 481 -22.96 1.48 21.11
N ARG A 482 -23.01 2.81 20.97
CA ARG A 482 -23.47 3.47 19.75
C ARG A 482 -22.27 4.15 19.12
N ALA A 483 -22.09 3.97 17.83
CA ALA A 483 -21.02 4.61 17.08
C ALA A 483 -21.54 5.14 15.75
N SER A 484 -21.00 6.29 15.34
CA SER A 484 -21.18 6.84 14.00
C SER A 484 -19.88 7.41 13.47
N PHE A 485 -19.67 7.32 12.17
CA PHE A 485 -18.52 7.92 11.49
C PHE A 485 -18.78 8.03 10.00
N THR A 486 -18.04 8.90 9.32
CA THR A 486 -18.10 9.08 7.86
C THR A 486 -16.82 8.56 7.23
N ILE A 487 -16.94 7.75 6.17
CA ILE A 487 -15.84 7.39 5.28
C ILE A 487 -15.81 8.42 4.16
N ASP A 488 -14.80 9.29 4.13
CA ASP A 488 -14.64 10.30 3.08
C ASP A 488 -14.23 9.67 1.73
N ARG A 489 -14.16 10.47 0.65
CA ARG A 489 -13.79 9.98 -0.69
C ARG A 489 -12.35 9.47 -0.81
N GLU A 490 -11.52 9.64 0.22
CA GLU A 490 -10.15 9.11 0.29
C GLU A 490 -10.05 7.87 1.20
N GLY A 491 -11.18 7.32 1.62
CA GLY A 491 -11.33 6.19 2.54
C GLY A 491 -10.95 6.45 3.98
N ARG A 492 -10.79 7.73 4.35
CA ARG A 492 -10.48 8.12 5.72
C ARG A 492 -11.75 8.22 6.54
N THR A 493 -11.62 7.83 7.79
CA THR A 493 -12.70 8.00 8.76
C THR A 493 -12.66 9.42 9.34
N VAL A 494 -13.74 10.18 9.13
CA VAL A 494 -13.95 11.55 9.62
C VAL A 494 -15.27 11.64 10.37
N ASP A 495 -15.46 12.72 11.13
CA ASP A 495 -16.69 12.98 11.90
C ASP A 495 -17.18 11.78 12.75
N ALA A 496 -16.24 11.19 13.49
CA ALA A 496 -16.51 10.02 14.31
C ALA A 496 -17.06 10.39 15.69
N THR A 497 -17.98 9.57 16.19
CA THR A 497 -18.46 9.59 17.58
C THR A 497 -18.69 8.16 18.07
N CYS A 498 -18.41 7.89 19.35
CA CYS A 498 -18.71 6.61 19.98
C CYS A 498 -19.00 6.77 21.48
N THR A 499 -19.93 5.98 22.02
CA THR A 499 -20.28 6.00 23.46
C THR A 499 -19.35 5.15 24.34
N SER A 500 -18.36 4.48 23.75
CA SER A 500 -17.39 3.65 24.48
C SER A 500 -16.53 4.50 25.43
N PRO A 501 -16.05 3.94 26.56
CA PRO A 501 -15.20 4.66 27.51
C PRO A 501 -13.90 5.16 26.87
N GLN A 502 -13.32 4.38 25.96
CA GLN A 502 -12.10 4.76 25.23
C GLN A 502 -12.32 6.05 24.43
N PHE A 503 -13.38 6.10 23.61
CA PHE A 503 -13.67 7.28 22.81
C PHE A 503 -13.96 8.51 23.68
N ARG A 504 -14.66 8.34 24.80
CA ARG A 504 -14.91 9.44 25.75
C ARG A 504 -13.63 9.97 26.41
N ARG A 505 -12.62 9.13 26.61
CA ARG A 505 -11.34 9.51 27.22
C ARG A 505 -10.44 10.27 26.25
N SER A 506 -10.27 9.74 25.03
CA SER A 506 -9.21 10.20 24.11
C SER A 506 -9.68 10.48 22.69
N GLY A 507 -10.98 10.36 22.41
CA GLY A 507 -11.55 10.50 21.08
C GLY A 507 -10.89 9.51 20.11
N LEU A 508 -10.40 10.03 18.99
CA LEU A 508 -9.65 9.27 17.99
C LEU A 508 -8.13 9.26 18.22
N ARG A 509 -7.62 9.89 19.29
CA ARG A 509 -6.15 10.00 19.50
C ARG A 509 -5.47 8.64 19.69
N GLU A 510 -6.16 7.69 20.30
CA GLU A 510 -5.70 6.31 20.47
C GLU A 510 -6.07 5.41 19.27
N GLY A 511 -6.68 5.95 18.21
CA GLY A 511 -7.19 5.19 17.07
C GLY A 511 -8.64 4.71 17.24
N PRO A 512 -9.09 3.72 16.43
CA PRO A 512 -10.46 3.23 16.46
C PRO A 512 -10.81 2.54 17.76
N THR A 513 -12.07 2.68 18.16
CA THR A 513 -12.63 1.86 19.22
C THR A 513 -13.24 0.59 18.64
N VAL A 514 -13.28 -0.47 19.45
CA VAL A 514 -13.82 -1.79 19.05
C VAL A 514 -15.18 -1.69 18.34
N PRO A 515 -16.19 -0.93 18.84
CA PRO A 515 -17.46 -0.79 18.13
C PRO A 515 -17.34 -0.20 16.71
N MET A 516 -16.41 0.74 16.50
CA MET A 516 -16.21 1.35 15.19
C MET A 516 -15.57 0.38 14.21
N ILE A 517 -14.60 -0.42 14.67
CA ILE A 517 -13.98 -1.49 13.88
C ILE A 517 -15.05 -2.50 13.45
N ALA A 518 -15.84 -2.99 14.41
CA ALA A 518 -16.90 -3.96 14.15
C ALA A 518 -17.93 -3.45 13.12
N LEU A 519 -18.41 -2.21 13.26
CA LEU A 519 -19.33 -1.61 12.29
C LEU A 519 -18.71 -1.46 10.90
N ARG A 520 -17.43 -1.06 10.82
CA ARG A 520 -16.72 -0.93 9.54
C ARG A 520 -16.57 -2.28 8.83
N LEU A 521 -16.19 -3.32 9.58
CA LEU A 521 -16.08 -4.69 9.06
C LEU A 521 -17.43 -5.23 8.61
N LEU A 522 -18.49 -5.05 9.40
CA LEU A 522 -19.84 -5.47 9.02
C LEU A 522 -20.32 -4.74 7.75
N PHE A 523 -20.08 -3.44 7.65
CA PHE A 523 -20.39 -2.67 6.46
C PHE A 523 -19.68 -3.21 5.23
N ALA A 524 -18.37 -3.46 5.30
CA ALA A 524 -17.61 -4.04 4.20
C ALA A 524 -18.10 -5.43 3.79
N ARG A 525 -18.41 -6.31 4.75
CA ARG A 525 -18.98 -7.65 4.47
C ARG A 525 -20.32 -7.55 3.75
N ARG A 526 -21.22 -6.68 4.19
CA ARG A 526 -22.51 -6.45 3.52
C ARG A 526 -22.34 -5.88 2.12
N GLN A 527 -21.38 -4.98 1.90
CA GLN A 527 -21.09 -4.48 0.54
C GLN A 527 -20.58 -5.60 -0.38
N ALA A 528 -19.67 -6.44 0.10
CA ALA A 528 -19.17 -7.59 -0.66
C ALA A 528 -20.26 -8.63 -0.95
N GLU A 529 -21.20 -8.85 -0.03
CA GLU A 529 -22.39 -9.68 -0.25
C GLU A 529 -23.34 -9.08 -1.30
N LEU A 530 -23.59 -7.76 -1.24
CA LEU A 530 -24.43 -7.05 -2.21
C LEU A 530 -23.83 -7.11 -3.62
N GLU A 531 -22.52 -6.90 -3.78
CA GLU A 531 -21.86 -7.00 -5.08
C GLU A 531 -21.93 -8.44 -5.64
N ARG A 532 -21.67 -9.46 -4.81
CA ARG A 532 -21.82 -10.87 -5.22
C ARG A 532 -23.25 -11.22 -5.60
N ALA A 533 -24.24 -10.74 -4.85
CA ALA A 533 -25.64 -10.97 -5.14
C ALA A 533 -26.04 -10.35 -6.49
N ARG A 534 -25.52 -9.16 -6.82
CA ARG A 534 -25.80 -8.43 -8.07
C ARG A 534 -25.40 -9.20 -9.33
N GLU A 535 -24.37 -10.04 -9.25
CA GLU A 535 -23.91 -10.89 -10.36
C GLU A 535 -24.94 -11.98 -10.73
N THR A 536 -25.95 -12.21 -9.89
CA THR A 536 -27.01 -13.20 -10.10
C THR A 536 -28.37 -12.53 -10.33
N GLU A 537 -29.22 -13.11 -11.18
CA GLU A 537 -30.58 -12.59 -11.41
C GLU A 537 -31.42 -12.62 -10.11
N ALA A 538 -31.28 -13.69 -9.32
CA ALA A 538 -31.94 -13.83 -8.02
C ALA A 538 -31.49 -12.75 -7.03
N GLY A 539 -30.19 -12.45 -6.97
CA GLY A 539 -29.67 -11.43 -6.06
C GLY A 539 -30.03 -10.00 -6.48
N ARG A 540 -30.14 -9.71 -7.79
CA ARG A 540 -30.68 -8.41 -8.25
C ARG A 540 -32.08 -8.13 -7.72
N LYS A 541 -32.93 -9.15 -7.57
CA LYS A 541 -34.28 -9.03 -6.99
C LYS A 541 -34.27 -8.73 -5.48
N LEU A 542 -33.17 -9.04 -4.79
CA LEU A 542 -33.01 -8.81 -3.35
C LEU A 542 -32.49 -7.40 -3.02
N ILE A 543 -31.91 -6.68 -4.00
CA ILE A 543 -31.37 -5.34 -3.79
C ILE A 543 -32.51 -4.35 -3.57
N ARG A 544 -32.60 -3.79 -2.35
CA ARG A 544 -33.60 -2.77 -1.99
C ARG A 544 -33.03 -1.36 -1.92
N ALA A 545 -31.73 -1.21 -1.64
CA ALA A 545 -31.08 0.08 -1.61
C ALA A 545 -29.66 -0.05 -2.16
N GLU A 546 -29.30 0.82 -3.10
CA GLU A 546 -27.98 0.83 -3.74
C GLU A 546 -27.72 2.22 -4.34
N THR A 547 -26.46 2.64 -4.40
CA THR A 547 -26.08 3.82 -5.19
C THR A 547 -24.91 3.48 -6.10
N ARG A 548 -25.03 3.83 -7.39
CA ARG A 548 -24.00 3.64 -8.40
C ARG A 548 -23.59 4.96 -9.01
N VAL A 549 -22.29 5.14 -9.21
CA VAL A 549 -21.69 6.29 -9.88
C VAL A 549 -21.12 5.86 -11.22
N LEU A 550 -21.58 6.49 -12.29
CA LEU A 550 -21.22 6.22 -13.66
C LEU A 550 -20.53 7.44 -14.25
N VAL A 551 -19.38 7.25 -14.88
CA VAL A 551 -18.59 8.35 -15.45
C VAL A 551 -18.38 8.09 -16.93
N ARG A 552 -18.54 9.13 -17.75
CA ARG A 552 -18.12 9.12 -19.14
C ARG A 552 -17.40 10.41 -19.46
N ARG A 553 -16.20 10.31 -20.03
CA ARG A 553 -15.56 11.49 -20.61
C ARG A 553 -16.31 11.91 -21.86
N GLN A 554 -16.56 13.21 -21.99
CA GLN A 554 -16.92 13.74 -23.28
C GLN A 554 -15.64 13.75 -24.10
N GLY A 555 -15.66 13.12 -25.28
CA GLY A 555 -14.50 13.15 -26.18
C GLY A 555 -14.06 14.60 -26.42
N SER A 556 -12.82 14.79 -26.87
CA SER A 556 -12.29 16.10 -27.25
C SER A 556 -13.09 16.67 -28.44
N ARG A 557 -14.31 17.13 -28.18
CA ARG A 557 -14.81 18.30 -28.89
C ARG A 557 -13.81 19.36 -28.50
N ARG A 558 -13.01 19.79 -29.49
CA ARG A 558 -12.33 21.08 -29.51
C ARG A 558 -13.08 21.99 -28.56
N ALA A 559 -12.39 22.54 -27.56
CA ALA A 559 -12.87 23.65 -26.75
C ALA A 559 -13.27 24.80 -27.69
N ALA A 560 -14.42 24.65 -28.34
CA ALA A 560 -14.96 25.54 -29.33
C ALA A 560 -15.92 26.42 -28.54
N SER A 561 -15.42 27.62 -28.27
CA SER A 561 -16.23 28.84 -28.26
C SER A 561 -17.49 28.83 -27.40
N GLU A 562 -17.37 28.48 -26.12
CA GLU A 562 -18.31 29.01 -25.12
C GLU A 562 -17.53 29.70 -23.99
N GLY A 563 -17.39 31.04 -24.13
CA GLY A 563 -17.30 31.92 -22.97
C GLY A 563 -16.00 32.68 -22.72
N ALA A 564 -15.22 33.05 -23.73
CA ALA A 564 -14.29 34.18 -23.62
C ALA A 564 -15.04 35.51 -23.80
N SER A 565 -16.03 35.78 -22.94
CA SER A 565 -16.65 37.10 -22.82
C SER A 565 -17.39 37.20 -21.49
N GLY A 566 -16.71 37.73 -20.48
CA GLY A 566 -17.28 37.95 -19.15
C GLY A 566 -16.20 38.12 -18.10
N GLY A 567 -15.59 39.31 -18.06
CA GLY A 567 -14.81 39.72 -16.90
C GLY A 567 -15.74 39.85 -15.70
N GLY A 568 -15.54 39.01 -14.68
CA GLY A 568 -16.23 39.13 -13.40
C GLY A 568 -16.48 37.79 -12.70
N SER A 569 -16.08 37.72 -11.42
CA SER A 569 -16.34 36.68 -10.42
C SER A 569 -15.31 35.53 -10.31
N LEU A 570 -14.61 35.54 -9.18
CA LEU A 570 -13.94 34.36 -8.62
C LEU A 570 -14.94 33.21 -8.48
N GLY A 571 -14.61 32.03 -9.01
CA GLY A 571 -15.26 30.78 -8.61
C GLY A 571 -16.02 29.96 -9.66
N ARG A 572 -15.77 30.12 -10.97
CA ARG A 572 -16.24 29.10 -11.94
C ARG A 572 -15.31 27.89 -11.91
N ALA A 573 -15.76 26.81 -11.26
CA ALA A 573 -15.11 25.51 -11.30
C ALA A 573 -14.93 25.05 -12.76
N ALA A 574 -13.71 24.65 -13.12
CA ALA A 574 -13.41 24.20 -14.47
C ALA A 574 -14.25 22.95 -14.81
N ASN A 575 -14.76 22.87 -16.04
CA ASN A 575 -15.39 21.66 -16.56
C ASN A 575 -14.38 20.51 -16.49
N THR A 576 -14.72 19.42 -15.80
CA THR A 576 -13.84 18.24 -15.63
C THR A 576 -13.62 17.45 -16.93
N GLY A 577 -14.32 17.82 -18.01
CA GLY A 577 -14.33 17.07 -19.27
C GLY A 577 -15.06 15.73 -19.18
N SER A 578 -15.74 15.48 -18.04
CA SER A 578 -16.51 14.26 -17.79
C SER A 578 -17.93 14.59 -17.37
N ILE A 579 -18.86 13.69 -17.70
CA ILE A 579 -20.21 13.68 -17.13
C ILE A 579 -20.27 12.53 -16.15
N THR A 580 -20.72 12.84 -14.93
CA THR A 580 -21.00 11.87 -13.89
C THR A 580 -22.50 11.72 -13.72
N TYR A 581 -22.99 10.48 -13.69
CA TYR A 581 -24.31 10.10 -13.23
C TYR A 581 -24.18 9.40 -11.87
N ARG A 582 -25.11 9.66 -10.97
CA ARG A 582 -25.25 8.97 -9.70
C ARG A 582 -26.69 8.51 -9.56
N LEU A 583 -26.88 7.21 -9.67
CA LEU A 583 -28.18 6.54 -9.58
C LEU A 583 -28.31 5.92 -8.20
N SER A 584 -29.33 6.32 -7.45
CA SER A 584 -29.64 5.74 -6.14
C SER A 584 -31.00 5.07 -6.18
N LEU A 585 -31.06 3.81 -5.76
CA LEU A 585 -32.27 3.06 -5.45
C LEU A 585 -32.47 3.08 -3.92
N ASP A 586 -33.69 3.38 -3.48
CA ASP A 586 -34.10 3.31 -2.06
C ASP A 586 -35.56 2.83 -1.98
N ASP A 587 -35.71 1.51 -1.85
CA ASP A 587 -36.96 0.75 -1.85
C ASP A 587 -37.86 1.06 -3.06
N ARG A 588 -38.75 2.06 -2.94
CA ARG A 588 -39.69 2.48 -4.00
C ARG A 588 -39.29 3.79 -4.69
N GLU A 589 -38.10 4.30 -4.41
CA GLU A 589 -37.61 5.57 -4.94
C GLU A 589 -36.34 5.36 -5.76
N VAL A 590 -36.27 6.02 -6.93
CA VAL A 590 -35.06 6.12 -7.74
C VAL A 590 -34.66 7.59 -7.85
N VAL A 591 -33.46 7.93 -7.38
CA VAL A 591 -32.90 9.28 -7.46
C VAL A 591 -31.76 9.28 -8.47
N VAL A 592 -31.91 10.11 -9.50
CA VAL A 592 -30.91 10.30 -10.57
C VAL A 592 -30.28 11.67 -10.39
N ARG A 593 -28.97 11.70 -10.12
CA ARG A 593 -28.17 12.93 -10.12
C ARG A 593 -27.21 12.91 -11.30
N TRP A 594 -27.04 14.01 -12.02
CA TRP A 594 -26.05 14.06 -13.11
C TRP A 594 -25.50 15.47 -13.36
N GLY A 595 -24.25 15.54 -13.76
CA GLY A 595 -23.58 16.81 -14.09
C GLY A 595 -22.11 16.62 -14.42
N SER A 596 -21.47 17.72 -14.84
CA SER A 596 -20.03 17.77 -15.10
C SER A 596 -19.21 18.17 -13.87
N HIS A 597 -19.88 18.52 -12.77
CA HIS A 597 -19.27 18.89 -11.50
C HIS A 597 -20.05 18.29 -10.32
N PRO A 598 -19.38 17.72 -9.30
CA PRO A 598 -20.05 17.10 -8.15
C PRO A 598 -21.00 18.03 -7.41
N ASP A 599 -20.61 19.30 -7.25
CA ASP A 599 -21.39 20.29 -6.49
C ASP A 599 -22.53 20.94 -7.31
N GLN A 600 -22.63 20.64 -8.61
CA GLN A 600 -23.63 21.23 -9.52
C GLN A 600 -24.35 20.14 -10.32
N MET A 601 -24.73 19.06 -9.65
CA MET A 601 -25.51 18.00 -10.28
C MET A 601 -26.99 18.38 -10.36
N ARG A 602 -27.58 18.21 -11.54
CA ARG A 602 -29.04 18.17 -11.71
C ARG A 602 -29.57 16.93 -10.99
N MET A 603 -30.79 17.02 -10.44
CA MET A 603 -31.42 15.92 -9.71
C MET A 603 -32.81 15.67 -10.25
N HIS A 604 -33.16 14.40 -10.38
CA HIS A 604 -34.50 13.92 -10.68
C HIS A 604 -34.85 12.78 -9.72
N ARG A 605 -36.05 12.83 -9.14
CA ARG A 605 -36.53 11.85 -8.16
C ARG A 605 -37.80 11.21 -8.69
N LEU A 606 -37.79 9.89 -8.79
CA LEU A 606 -38.87 9.05 -9.28
C LEU A 606 -39.39 8.20 -8.12
N ARG A 607 -40.71 8.11 -7.95
CA ARG A 607 -41.36 7.26 -6.95
C ARG A 607 -42.29 6.28 -7.64
N PHE A 608 -42.25 5.04 -7.18
CA PHE A 608 -42.97 3.93 -7.78
C PHE A 608 -44.00 3.34 -6.81
N ALA A 609 -45.01 2.66 -7.36
CA ALA A 609 -46.02 1.99 -6.57
C ALA A 609 -45.45 0.78 -5.82
N THR A 610 -44.56 0.04 -6.49
CA THR A 610 -43.88 -1.14 -5.95
C THR A 610 -42.37 -1.00 -5.98
N ALA A 611 -41.67 -1.81 -5.17
CA ALA A 611 -40.21 -1.85 -5.16
C ALA A 611 -39.65 -2.58 -6.40
N ASP A 612 -40.45 -3.49 -7.00
CA ASP A 612 -40.08 -4.17 -8.24
C ASP A 612 -40.00 -3.18 -9.41
N ASP A 613 -41.00 -2.31 -9.58
CA ASP A 613 -41.00 -1.28 -10.63
C ASP A 613 -39.81 -0.31 -10.48
N ALA A 614 -39.50 0.08 -9.24
CA ALA A 614 -38.34 0.93 -8.95
C ALA A 614 -37.01 0.23 -9.31
N ARG A 615 -36.90 -1.07 -9.01
CA ARG A 615 -35.74 -1.88 -9.40
C ARG A 615 -35.60 -2.00 -10.91
N GLU A 616 -36.68 -2.30 -11.61
CA GLU A 616 -36.68 -2.42 -13.09
C GLU A 616 -36.22 -1.12 -13.74
N GLU A 617 -36.75 0.04 -13.31
CA GLU A 617 -36.30 1.34 -13.81
C GLU A 617 -34.81 1.58 -13.50
N TYR A 618 -34.38 1.26 -12.28
CA TYR A 618 -32.99 1.47 -11.84
C TYR A 618 -32.00 0.64 -12.67
N PHE A 619 -32.25 -0.66 -12.84
CA PHE A 619 -31.41 -1.53 -13.66
C PHE A 619 -31.48 -1.18 -15.15
N GLY A 620 -32.67 -0.84 -15.66
CA GLY A 620 -32.83 -0.37 -17.04
C GLY A 620 -32.04 0.91 -17.32
N ARG A 621 -31.95 1.84 -16.36
CA ARG A 621 -31.09 3.03 -16.47
C ARG A 621 -29.61 2.72 -16.41
N LEU A 622 -29.19 1.76 -15.58
CA LEU A 622 -27.80 1.30 -15.52
C LEU A 622 -27.37 0.74 -16.88
N GLU A 623 -28.17 -0.16 -17.45
CA GLU A 623 -27.93 -0.75 -18.78
C GLU A 623 -27.92 0.32 -19.87
N ALA A 624 -28.93 1.19 -19.92
CA ALA A 624 -29.00 2.26 -20.92
C ALA A 624 -27.87 3.30 -20.83
N LEU A 625 -27.25 3.48 -19.66
CA LEU A 625 -26.05 4.32 -19.51
C LEU A 625 -24.78 3.55 -19.91
N GLY A 626 -24.69 2.25 -19.59
CA GLY A 626 -23.65 1.36 -20.08
C GLY A 626 -23.59 1.35 -21.61
N ASP A 627 -24.73 1.20 -22.29
CA ASP A 627 -24.86 1.25 -23.76
C ASP A 627 -24.41 2.59 -24.35
N LYS A 628 -24.49 3.67 -23.57
CA LYS A 628 -24.01 5.01 -23.95
C LYS A 628 -22.51 5.19 -23.67
N GLY A 629 -21.81 4.15 -23.24
CA GLY A 629 -20.38 4.16 -22.94
C GLY A 629 -20.04 4.82 -21.60
N PHE A 630 -20.97 4.86 -20.64
CA PHE A 630 -20.62 5.21 -19.25
C PHE A 630 -19.97 4.02 -18.54
N ILE A 631 -18.94 4.32 -17.76
CA ILE A 631 -18.17 3.35 -17.00
C ILE A 631 -18.63 3.39 -15.54
N ASP A 632 -18.87 2.22 -14.93
CA ASP A 632 -19.16 2.12 -13.49
C ASP A 632 -17.90 2.49 -12.69
N ALA A 633 -17.97 3.62 -12.00
CA ALA A 633 -16.92 4.16 -11.14
C ALA A 633 -17.28 4.05 -9.65
N SER A 634 -18.33 3.30 -9.30
CA SER A 634 -18.82 3.19 -7.92
C SER A 634 -17.74 2.69 -6.98
N ALA A 635 -17.01 1.63 -7.36
CA ALA A 635 -15.91 1.10 -6.56
C ALA A 635 -14.81 2.16 -6.31
N ALA A 636 -14.55 3.05 -7.26
CA ALA A 636 -13.56 4.13 -7.12
C ALA A 636 -14.08 5.33 -6.31
N GLU A 637 -15.39 5.48 -6.14
CA GLU A 637 -16.05 6.57 -5.39
C GLU A 637 -16.46 6.16 -3.97
N MET A 638 -16.53 4.87 -3.67
CA MET A 638 -16.94 4.32 -2.38
C MET A 638 -15.78 4.05 -1.40
N VAL A 639 -14.52 4.31 -1.80
CA VAL A 639 -13.33 4.03 -0.97
C VAL A 639 -13.24 4.97 0.20
#